data_AF-A0A535NI60-F1
#
_entry.id   AF-A0A535NI60-F1
#
_cell.length_a   1.000
_cell.length_b   1.000
_cell.length_c   1.000
_cell.angle_alpha   90.00
_cell.angle_beta   90.00
_cell.angle_gamma   90.00
#
_symmetry.space_group_name_H-M   'P 1'
#
loop_
_entity.id
_entity.type
_entity.pdbx_description
1 polymer ?
#
loop_
_entity_poly.entity_id
_entity_poly.type
_entity_poly.pdbx_seq_one_letter_code
_entity_poly.pdbx_strand_id
1 'polypeptide(L)'
;MEIIWRATAKDRAARFQSCEEFAGAFHYMPKPAAAQPPVEAVSNEVEVLEQVVHRVAIPADARGSKPPGVCLHTDCQERRGWACAYKDLMGRECKSWWCRRHITFIERTPFCPRHASVIRALAPTAGTIFEIKNRPAVDDRALPLAALVAEDIDKDVTELVRRRYQNRKDVVLAADKTVRQTWAGRTEVAWERSWAALKSQGYLIRIAIRVSVAEPDHVQLLIGNTVVFKEVPDWIHRRREGEPPDHADRARFAKKVFAGILEHVDEPTPLPPITAGGGAPQIEPPPPPEINRTLIEGMVLRLASAATRLTGYEVADQLALPFSAVEPVLKSLTTDNFLDALGLASEQGPWMNRPLPERMAYALTKQGRVRSEEIARASTRYAGPAPVSMSEYRTVLAEAAKPGTLDMVKVNIALAGIELAPGVAEAVRAAVNSRSSIFIYGAPGNGKTTLARRISALLGGPIIIPVALDIGGGEVMTIFDGAVHRLESNQPIDRRWRRITRPLVQVGGEFQLEMFDPTFEEGSRTYGAPLQMKANGGVLLIDDLGRQRVAPKQILDRLLVPLEQEIDYMNLVSSGRKVEIPFWAQLALSTNLKPGELLDEAYLRRLSYKVLMPDPTWDMWGRIFERERERLTIPPNPAALDWIRSMYGGRPLRGNHPRDLLERLVDVSSARGQRAELSQELVQAAWQTLFIAG
;
A
#
# COMPACT_ATOMS: atom_id res chain seq x y z
N MET A 1 1.61 -50.74 -11.82
CA MET A 1 2.27 -50.95 -13.14
C MET A 1 1.29 -51.47 -14.19
N GLU A 2 0.38 -52.39 -13.89
CA GLU A 2 -0.60 -52.95 -14.85
C GLU A 2 -1.61 -51.92 -15.43
N ILE A 3 -2.03 -50.95 -14.63
CA ILE A 3 -3.04 -49.93 -15.02
C ILE A 3 -2.48 -48.96 -16.07
N ILE A 4 -1.20 -48.59 -15.95
CA ILE A 4 -0.52 -47.67 -16.88
C ILE A 4 -0.33 -48.33 -18.24
N TRP A 5 0.01 -49.63 -18.25
CA TRP A 5 0.18 -50.42 -19.47
C TRP A 5 -1.12 -50.59 -20.26
N ARG A 6 -2.25 -50.81 -19.58
CA ARG A 6 -3.58 -50.86 -20.21
C ARG A 6 -4.02 -49.51 -20.77
N ALA A 7 -3.64 -48.39 -20.15
CA ALA A 7 -3.96 -47.05 -20.62
C ALA A 7 -3.13 -46.66 -21.87
N THR A 8 -1.88 -47.10 -21.97
CA THR A 8 -1.02 -46.84 -23.13
C THR A 8 -1.35 -47.69 -24.37
N ALA A 9 -2.12 -48.77 -24.20
CA ALA A 9 -2.63 -49.61 -25.30
C ALA A 9 -3.90 -49.05 -25.97
N LYS A 10 -4.54 -48.04 -25.38
CA LYS A 10 -5.71 -47.36 -25.97
C LYS A 10 -5.29 -46.21 -26.89
N ASP A 11 -6.10 -45.96 -27.90
CA ASP A 11 -5.94 -44.84 -28.84
C ASP A 11 -6.02 -43.48 -28.13
N ARG A 12 -5.34 -42.44 -28.64
CA ARG A 12 -5.10 -41.18 -27.90
C ARG A 12 -6.39 -40.44 -27.51
N ALA A 13 -7.46 -40.62 -28.28
CA ALA A 13 -8.78 -40.03 -28.04
C ALA A 13 -9.64 -40.81 -27.02
N ALA A 14 -9.22 -42.03 -26.63
CA ALA A 14 -10.00 -42.95 -25.78
C ALA A 14 -9.38 -43.15 -24.38
N ARG A 15 -8.41 -42.32 -23.98
CA ARG A 15 -7.77 -42.38 -22.65
C ARG A 15 -8.48 -41.45 -21.66
N PHE A 16 -8.69 -41.92 -20.42
CA PHE A 16 -9.19 -41.14 -19.27
C PHE A 16 -10.60 -40.56 -19.47
N GLN A 17 -11.53 -41.38 -19.95
CA GLN A 17 -12.92 -40.93 -20.17
C GLN A 17 -13.77 -40.91 -18.90
N SER A 18 -13.25 -41.41 -17.77
CA SER A 18 -13.87 -41.30 -16.45
C SER A 18 -12.91 -40.75 -15.39
N CYS A 19 -13.48 -40.11 -14.37
CA CYS A 19 -12.71 -39.54 -13.25
C CYS A 19 -11.97 -40.61 -12.43
N GLU A 20 -12.48 -41.84 -12.40
CA GLU A 20 -11.83 -42.97 -11.73
C GLU A 20 -10.59 -43.47 -12.50
N GLU A 21 -10.64 -43.50 -13.84
CA GLU A 21 -9.47 -43.84 -14.68
C GLU A 21 -8.35 -42.79 -14.52
N PHE A 22 -8.71 -41.51 -14.36
CA PHE A 22 -7.76 -40.42 -14.15
C PHE A 22 -7.12 -40.45 -12.75
N ALA A 23 -7.94 -40.66 -11.71
CA ALA A 23 -7.47 -40.70 -10.32
C ALA A 23 -6.57 -41.92 -10.05
N GLY A 24 -6.88 -43.08 -10.64
CA GLY A 24 -6.06 -44.28 -10.54
C GLY A 24 -4.67 -44.13 -11.17
N ALA A 25 -4.54 -43.33 -12.24
CA ALA A 25 -3.25 -43.09 -12.90
C ALA A 25 -2.35 -42.14 -12.10
N PHE A 26 -2.92 -41.17 -11.38
CA PHE A 26 -2.19 -40.23 -10.54
C PHE A 26 -1.55 -40.89 -9.31
N HIS A 27 -2.21 -41.91 -8.75
CA HIS A 27 -1.72 -42.60 -7.56
C HIS A 27 -0.47 -43.47 -7.79
N TYR A 28 -0.20 -43.88 -9.04
CA TYR A 28 0.91 -44.77 -9.40
C TYR A 28 2.05 -44.07 -10.17
N MET A 29 2.02 -42.75 -10.32
CA MET A 29 3.14 -42.00 -10.89
C MET A 29 4.32 -41.94 -9.90
N PRO A 30 5.53 -42.40 -10.26
CA PRO A 30 6.70 -42.19 -9.42
C PRO A 30 7.06 -40.70 -9.39
N LYS A 31 7.38 -40.19 -8.19
CA LYS A 31 7.88 -38.81 -8.02
C LYS A 31 9.18 -38.61 -8.82
N PRO A 32 9.41 -37.44 -9.43
CA PRO A 32 10.54 -37.23 -10.33
C PRO A 32 11.85 -37.21 -9.54
N ALA A 33 12.54 -38.36 -9.50
CA ALA A 33 13.98 -38.43 -9.34
C ALA A 33 14.61 -38.42 -10.73
N ALA A 34 15.73 -37.71 -10.87
CA ALA A 34 16.45 -37.49 -12.11
C ALA A 34 16.70 -38.79 -12.90
N ALA A 35 16.17 -38.87 -14.11
CA ALA A 35 16.53 -39.88 -15.10
C ALA A 35 16.69 -39.19 -16.47
N GLN A 36 17.89 -39.31 -17.05
CA GLN A 36 18.18 -38.97 -18.44
C GLN A 36 17.50 -40.00 -19.36
N PRO A 37 16.93 -39.60 -20.51
CA PRO A 37 16.56 -40.54 -21.55
C PRO A 37 17.76 -40.88 -22.46
N PRO A 38 17.72 -42.04 -23.15
CA PRO A 38 18.86 -42.62 -23.84
C PRO A 38 19.08 -42.01 -25.23
N VAL A 39 20.31 -42.17 -25.71
CA VAL A 39 20.78 -41.82 -27.05
C VAL A 39 20.35 -42.91 -28.01
N GLU A 40 19.57 -42.57 -29.04
CA GLU A 40 19.55 -43.32 -30.30
C GLU A 40 19.05 -42.46 -31.47
N ALA A 41 19.59 -42.78 -32.64
CA ALA A 41 19.72 -41.95 -33.83
C ALA A 41 18.52 -42.02 -34.79
N VAL A 42 18.70 -41.40 -35.97
CA VAL A 42 17.84 -41.38 -37.18
C VAL A 42 16.91 -40.14 -37.21
N SER A 43 16.86 -39.26 -38.22
CA SER A 43 17.45 -39.16 -39.57
C SER A 43 17.36 -37.70 -40.05
N ASN A 44 18.21 -37.35 -41.00
CA ASN A 44 18.13 -36.14 -41.83
C ASN A 44 16.76 -36.04 -42.53
N GLU A 45 16.13 -34.86 -42.54
CA GLU A 45 15.84 -34.05 -43.74
C GLU A 45 14.88 -32.88 -43.43
N VAL A 46 15.41 -31.66 -43.67
CA VAL A 46 14.81 -30.47 -44.33
C VAL A 46 13.52 -29.84 -43.78
N GLU A 47 13.61 -28.62 -43.25
CA GLU A 47 13.20 -27.37 -43.93
C GLU A 47 13.58 -26.16 -43.07
N VAL A 48 14.47 -25.31 -43.60
CA VAL A 48 14.85 -24.03 -42.99
C VAL A 48 13.90 -22.97 -43.51
N LEU A 49 13.00 -22.48 -42.66
CA LEU A 49 12.35 -21.20 -42.85
C LEU A 49 12.97 -20.19 -41.87
N GLU A 50 13.73 -19.25 -42.45
CA GLU A 50 14.38 -18.15 -41.75
C GLU A 50 13.35 -17.30 -40.98
N GLN A 51 13.42 -17.32 -39.65
CA GLN A 51 12.91 -16.23 -38.83
C GLN A 51 14.04 -15.30 -38.44
N VAL A 52 13.95 -14.08 -38.96
CA VAL A 52 14.80 -12.93 -38.68
C VAL A 52 14.72 -12.61 -37.19
N VAL A 53 15.70 -13.09 -36.42
CA VAL A 53 15.97 -12.57 -35.07
C VAL A 53 16.90 -11.39 -35.23
N HIS A 54 16.39 -10.19 -34.91
CA HIS A 54 17.22 -9.00 -34.76
C HIS A 54 18.38 -9.31 -33.82
N ARG A 55 19.60 -9.37 -34.37
CA ARG A 55 20.85 -9.37 -33.59
C ARG A 55 20.95 -8.01 -32.89
N VAL A 56 20.54 -7.96 -31.63
CA VAL A 56 20.96 -6.87 -30.74
C VAL A 56 22.47 -7.02 -30.55
N ALA A 57 23.22 -6.00 -30.96
CA ALA A 57 24.67 -5.96 -30.84
C ALA A 57 25.06 -6.05 -29.36
N ILE A 58 25.82 -7.09 -29.02
CA ILE A 58 26.52 -7.19 -27.74
C ILE A 58 27.54 -6.03 -27.74
N PRO A 59 27.55 -5.13 -26.74
CA PRO A 59 28.62 -4.15 -26.62
C PRO A 59 29.95 -4.90 -26.53
N ALA A 60 30.88 -4.54 -27.43
CA ALA A 60 32.20 -5.15 -27.52
C ALA A 60 32.87 -5.15 -26.13
N ASP A 61 33.07 -6.34 -25.58
CA ASP A 61 33.85 -6.54 -24.37
C ASP A 61 35.25 -5.95 -24.61
N ALA A 62 35.64 -4.95 -23.82
CA ALA A 62 37.04 -4.62 -23.58
C ALA A 62 37.71 -5.72 -22.70
N ARG A 63 37.52 -6.99 -23.09
CA ARG A 63 38.23 -8.14 -22.53
C ARG A 63 39.15 -8.65 -23.62
N GLY A 64 40.45 -8.45 -23.44
CA GLY A 64 41.46 -9.22 -24.19
C GLY A 64 41.07 -10.70 -24.11
N SER A 65 40.85 -11.31 -25.27
CA SER A 65 40.38 -12.68 -25.43
C SER A 65 41.45 -13.65 -24.96
N LYS A 66 41.57 -13.85 -23.64
CA LYS A 66 42.38 -14.94 -23.09
C LYS A 66 41.79 -16.27 -23.60
N PRO A 67 42.63 -17.20 -24.08
CA PRO A 67 42.15 -18.46 -24.61
C PRO A 67 41.39 -19.26 -23.54
N PRO A 68 40.44 -20.13 -23.93
CA PRO A 68 39.69 -20.97 -23.00
C PRO A 68 40.65 -21.78 -22.11
N GLY A 69 40.35 -21.84 -20.81
CA GLY A 69 41.19 -22.54 -19.82
C GLY A 69 42.28 -21.69 -19.18
N VAL A 70 42.35 -20.38 -19.46
CA VAL A 70 43.21 -19.42 -18.73
C VAL A 70 42.39 -18.60 -17.74
N CYS A 71 42.95 -18.30 -16.58
CA CYS A 71 42.30 -17.47 -15.58
C CYS A 71 41.94 -16.08 -16.15
N LEU A 72 40.67 -15.71 -16.00
CA LEU A 72 40.11 -14.45 -16.50
C LEU A 72 40.47 -13.20 -15.67
N HIS A 73 41.21 -13.34 -14.57
CA HIS A 73 41.71 -12.19 -13.82
C HIS A 73 42.74 -11.43 -14.67
N THR A 74 42.74 -10.10 -14.61
CA THR A 74 43.73 -9.23 -15.27
C THR A 74 45.14 -9.68 -14.90
N ASP A 75 46.03 -9.80 -15.90
CA ASP A 75 47.44 -10.21 -15.74
C ASP A 75 47.73 -11.61 -15.17
N CYS A 76 46.71 -12.45 -14.96
CA CYS A 76 46.89 -13.85 -14.55
C CYS A 76 47.04 -14.79 -15.75
N GLN A 77 48.14 -15.55 -15.82
CA GLN A 77 48.39 -16.54 -16.89
C GLN A 77 48.18 -18.00 -16.45
N GLU A 78 47.64 -18.21 -15.24
CA GLU A 78 47.44 -19.53 -14.67
C GLU A 78 46.37 -20.32 -15.45
N ARG A 79 46.71 -21.58 -15.77
CA ARG A 79 45.87 -22.48 -16.57
C ARG A 79 45.14 -23.51 -15.71
N ARG A 80 45.71 -23.86 -14.55
CA ARG A 80 45.06 -24.76 -13.60
C ARG A 80 43.96 -23.99 -12.84
N GLY A 81 42.72 -24.46 -12.97
CA GLY A 81 41.58 -23.74 -12.43
C GLY A 81 40.29 -24.55 -12.44
N TRP A 82 39.20 -23.84 -12.17
CA TRP A 82 37.85 -24.36 -12.12
C TRP A 82 36.94 -23.47 -12.96
N ALA A 83 35.90 -24.06 -13.54
CA ALA A 83 34.79 -23.34 -14.13
C ALA A 83 33.85 -22.82 -13.03
N CYS A 84 33.20 -21.68 -13.29
CA CYS A 84 32.14 -21.19 -12.42
C CYS A 84 30.91 -22.12 -12.50
N ALA A 85 30.44 -22.60 -11.35
CA ALA A 85 29.29 -23.51 -11.27
C ALA A 85 27.91 -22.82 -11.31
N TYR A 86 27.87 -21.50 -11.55
CA TYR A 86 26.62 -20.75 -11.55
C TYR A 86 25.74 -21.11 -12.76
N LYS A 87 24.47 -21.43 -12.49
CA LYS A 87 23.42 -21.64 -13.48
C LYS A 87 22.22 -20.75 -13.18
N ASP A 88 21.70 -20.05 -14.20
CA ASP A 88 20.46 -19.28 -14.08
C ASP A 88 19.21 -20.16 -14.22
N LEU A 89 18.02 -19.55 -14.11
CA LEU A 89 16.73 -20.23 -14.22
C LEU A 89 16.47 -20.87 -15.58
N MET A 90 17.09 -20.36 -16.65
CA MET A 90 16.97 -20.90 -18.00
C MET A 90 17.99 -22.02 -18.25
N GLY A 91 18.76 -22.42 -17.23
CA GLY A 91 19.80 -23.43 -17.34
C GLY A 91 21.08 -22.94 -18.03
N ARG A 92 21.22 -21.64 -18.29
CA ARG A 92 22.44 -21.09 -18.88
C ARG A 92 23.56 -21.15 -17.85
N GLU A 93 24.74 -21.58 -18.28
CA GLU A 93 25.91 -21.75 -17.41
C GLU A 93 26.92 -20.61 -17.60
N CYS A 94 27.58 -20.21 -16.51
CA CYS A 94 28.67 -19.27 -16.59
C CYS A 94 29.94 -19.93 -17.15
N LYS A 95 30.33 -19.57 -18.37
CA LYS A 95 31.52 -20.12 -19.06
C LYS A 95 32.87 -19.56 -18.59
N SER A 96 32.94 -18.93 -17.41
CA SER A 96 34.16 -18.29 -16.93
C SER A 96 35.11 -19.28 -16.25
N TRP A 97 36.42 -19.14 -16.50
CA TRP A 97 37.48 -19.99 -15.93
C TRP A 97 38.40 -19.20 -14.99
N TRP A 98 38.69 -19.76 -13.80
CA TRP A 98 39.44 -19.07 -12.75
C TRP A 98 40.41 -20.00 -12.02
N CYS A 99 41.61 -19.50 -11.72
CA CYS A 99 42.59 -20.26 -10.95
C CYS A 99 42.27 -20.26 -9.45
N ARG A 100 43.01 -21.06 -8.67
CA ARG A 100 42.80 -21.22 -7.22
C ARG A 100 42.81 -19.90 -6.44
N ARG A 101 43.60 -18.93 -6.90
CA ARG A 101 43.78 -17.62 -6.26
C ARG A 101 42.61 -16.68 -6.49
N HIS A 102 41.89 -16.82 -7.61
CA HIS A 102 40.87 -15.86 -8.04
C HIS A 102 39.46 -16.44 -8.10
N ILE A 103 39.30 -17.72 -7.80
CA ILE A 103 37.98 -18.35 -7.64
C ILE A 103 37.55 -18.38 -6.18
N THR A 104 36.26 -18.24 -5.94
CA THR A 104 35.67 -18.28 -4.60
C THR A 104 34.91 -19.58 -4.40
N PHE A 105 35.17 -20.29 -3.30
CA PHE A 105 34.41 -21.47 -2.93
C PHE A 105 33.36 -21.12 -1.88
N ILE A 106 32.11 -21.49 -2.15
CA ILE A 106 30.99 -21.40 -1.20
C ILE A 106 30.43 -22.82 -1.08
N GLU A 107 30.38 -23.35 0.14
CA GLU A 107 29.95 -24.75 0.40
C GLU A 107 30.64 -25.77 -0.53
N ARG A 108 31.94 -25.58 -0.75
CA ARG A 108 32.80 -26.41 -1.63
C ARG A 108 32.48 -26.32 -3.13
N THR A 109 31.54 -25.47 -3.54
CA THR A 109 31.22 -25.22 -4.95
C THR A 109 31.99 -23.99 -5.47
N PRO A 110 32.67 -24.09 -6.63
CA PRO A 110 33.46 -23.00 -7.20
C PRO A 110 32.60 -21.96 -7.94
N PHE A 111 32.75 -20.68 -7.59
CA PHE A 111 32.09 -19.55 -8.26
C PHE A 111 33.11 -18.47 -8.65
N CYS A 112 32.90 -17.83 -9.80
CA CYS A 112 33.65 -16.63 -10.17
C CYS A 112 33.38 -15.50 -9.16
N PRO A 113 34.27 -14.49 -9.01
CA PRO A 113 34.06 -13.39 -8.04
C PRO A 113 32.68 -12.73 -8.14
N ARG A 114 32.17 -12.52 -9.35
CA ARG A 114 30.82 -11.97 -9.58
C ARG A 114 29.71 -12.89 -9.07
N HIS A 115 29.71 -14.16 -9.47
CA HIS A 115 28.65 -15.09 -9.06
C HIS A 115 28.77 -15.52 -7.60
N ALA A 116 29.98 -15.47 -7.03
CA ALA A 116 30.16 -15.63 -5.60
C ALA A 116 29.46 -14.50 -4.82
N SER A 117 29.53 -13.25 -5.29
CA SER A 117 28.75 -12.14 -4.71
C SER A 117 27.24 -12.40 -4.81
N VAL A 118 26.75 -12.90 -5.96
CA VAL A 118 25.33 -13.28 -6.11
C VAL A 118 24.93 -14.35 -5.09
N ILE A 119 25.69 -15.45 -5.00
CA ILE A 119 25.36 -16.55 -4.08
C ILE A 119 25.45 -16.10 -2.61
N ARG A 120 26.43 -15.26 -2.24
CA ARG A 120 26.50 -14.67 -0.89
C ARG A 120 25.32 -13.76 -0.57
N ALA A 121 24.80 -13.02 -1.56
CA ALA A 121 23.60 -12.20 -1.38
C ALA A 121 22.33 -13.06 -1.25
N LEU A 122 22.28 -14.21 -1.91
CA LEU A 122 21.14 -15.14 -1.87
C LEU A 122 21.12 -16.02 -0.61
N ALA A 123 22.28 -16.47 -0.12
CA ALA A 123 22.38 -17.45 0.96
C ALA A 123 21.65 -17.07 2.28
N PRO A 124 21.69 -15.81 2.77
CA PRO A 124 20.96 -15.42 3.98
C PRO A 124 19.43 -15.38 3.81
N THR A 125 18.94 -15.39 2.56
CA THR A 125 17.51 -15.37 2.24
C THR A 125 16.94 -16.76 1.98
N ALA A 126 17.78 -17.78 1.80
CA ALA A 126 17.37 -19.16 1.52
C ALA A 126 16.50 -19.71 2.66
N GLY A 127 15.30 -20.21 2.33
CA GLY A 127 14.32 -20.69 3.32
C GLY A 127 13.67 -19.60 4.17
N THR A 128 13.80 -18.32 3.81
CA THR A 128 13.10 -17.18 4.44
C THR A 128 12.05 -16.58 3.50
N ILE A 129 11.13 -15.76 4.01
CA ILE A 129 10.11 -15.08 3.17
C ILE A 129 10.67 -14.07 2.16
N PHE A 130 11.94 -13.69 2.28
CA PHE A 130 12.67 -12.84 1.32
C PHE A 130 13.51 -13.65 0.34
N GLU A 131 13.33 -14.97 0.31
CA GLU A 131 13.98 -15.85 -0.64
C GLU A 131 13.73 -15.34 -2.06
N ILE A 132 14.82 -14.98 -2.73
CA ILE A 132 14.80 -14.67 -4.15
C ILE A 132 14.53 -15.99 -4.87
N LYS A 133 13.24 -16.26 -5.13
CA LYS A 133 12.75 -17.49 -5.77
C LYS A 133 13.39 -17.75 -7.14
N ASN A 134 13.81 -16.67 -7.79
CA ASN A 134 14.32 -16.65 -9.15
C ASN A 134 15.79 -16.25 -9.17
N ARG A 135 16.70 -17.21 -9.45
CA ARG A 135 18.13 -16.92 -9.62
C ARG A 135 18.33 -15.87 -10.73
N PRO A 136 19.10 -14.80 -10.49
CA PRO A 136 19.41 -13.81 -11.52
C PRO A 136 19.99 -14.44 -12.79
N ALA A 137 19.76 -13.80 -13.92
CA ALA A 137 20.33 -14.18 -15.21
C ALA A 137 21.86 -14.25 -15.13
N VAL A 138 22.51 -15.15 -15.89
CA VAL A 138 23.99 -15.31 -15.88
C VAL A 138 24.71 -13.99 -16.15
N ASP A 139 24.11 -13.11 -16.93
CA ASP A 139 24.59 -11.82 -17.38
C ASP A 139 24.14 -10.63 -16.50
N ASP A 140 23.30 -10.84 -15.48
CA ASP A 140 22.89 -9.77 -14.56
C ASP A 140 24.11 -9.21 -13.81
N ARG A 141 24.35 -7.90 -13.98
CA ARG A 141 25.41 -7.14 -13.30
C ARG A 141 24.85 -6.20 -12.25
N ALA A 142 23.53 -5.97 -12.24
CA ALA A 142 22.86 -5.05 -11.34
C ALA A 142 22.86 -5.56 -9.90
N LEU A 143 22.52 -6.83 -9.66
CA LEU A 143 22.53 -7.41 -8.30
C LEU A 143 23.93 -7.38 -7.67
N PRO A 144 24.99 -7.92 -8.31
CA PRO A 144 26.34 -7.87 -7.77
C PRO A 144 26.80 -6.45 -7.45
N LEU A 145 26.46 -5.48 -8.31
CA LEU A 145 26.84 -4.09 -8.11
C LEU A 145 26.12 -3.47 -6.90
N ALA A 146 24.80 -3.67 -6.80
CA ALA A 146 24.01 -3.21 -5.65
C ALA A 146 24.51 -3.81 -4.34
N ALA A 147 24.81 -5.11 -4.33
CA ALA A 147 25.34 -5.80 -3.16
C ALA A 147 26.70 -5.25 -2.72
N LEU A 148 27.61 -5.06 -3.67
CA LEU A 148 28.95 -4.56 -3.43
C LEU A 148 28.95 -3.17 -2.80
N VAL A 149 28.23 -2.22 -3.42
CA VAL A 149 28.17 -0.84 -2.93
C VAL A 149 27.47 -0.76 -1.59
N ALA A 150 26.38 -1.52 -1.42
CA ALA A 150 25.63 -1.50 -0.18
C ALA A 150 26.43 -2.14 0.97
N GLU A 151 27.29 -3.11 0.72
CA GLU A 151 28.22 -3.67 1.72
C GLU A 151 29.30 -2.66 2.14
N ASP A 152 29.82 -1.86 1.20
CA ASP A 152 30.84 -0.85 1.49
C ASP A 152 30.36 0.26 2.45
N ILE A 153 29.09 0.63 2.35
CA ILE A 153 28.51 1.74 3.14
C ILE A 153 27.73 1.26 4.38
N ASP A 154 27.51 -0.05 4.53
CA ASP A 154 26.57 -0.63 5.51
C ASP A 154 26.85 -0.18 6.94
N LYS A 155 28.12 -0.24 7.34
CA LYS A 155 28.56 0.13 8.68
C LYS A 155 28.31 1.61 8.97
N ASP A 156 28.65 2.47 8.03
CA ASP A 156 28.57 3.92 8.19
C ASP A 156 27.10 4.39 8.19
N VAL A 157 26.27 3.85 7.30
CA VAL A 157 24.83 4.19 7.23
C VAL A 157 24.07 3.64 8.44
N THR A 158 24.37 2.42 8.88
CA THR A 158 23.74 1.83 10.06
C THR A 158 24.05 2.64 11.32
N GLU A 159 25.30 3.09 11.47
CA GLU A 159 25.71 3.92 12.61
C GLU A 159 25.10 5.32 12.55
N LEU A 160 25.00 5.93 11.36
CA LEU A 160 24.32 7.21 11.15
C LEU A 160 22.86 7.15 11.62
N VAL A 161 22.10 6.17 11.12
CA VAL A 161 20.68 5.98 11.47
C VAL A 161 20.55 5.67 12.97
N ARG A 162 21.43 4.86 13.54
CA ARG A 162 21.44 4.55 14.97
C ARG A 162 21.65 5.80 15.82
N ARG A 163 22.72 6.57 15.56
CA ARG A 163 23.05 7.78 16.35
C ARG A 163 21.92 8.81 16.31
N ARG A 164 21.25 8.96 15.17
CA ARG A 164 20.18 9.96 15.00
C ARG A 164 18.92 9.62 15.81
N TYR A 165 18.58 8.34 15.94
CA TYR A 165 17.33 7.91 16.58
C TYR A 165 17.50 7.16 17.91
N GLN A 166 18.73 7.03 18.42
CA GLN A 166 19.03 6.30 19.68
C GLN A 166 18.22 6.75 20.90
N ASN A 167 17.82 8.03 20.96
CA ASN A 167 17.09 8.61 22.09
C ASN A 167 15.56 8.52 21.95
N ARG A 168 15.04 7.94 20.85
CA ARG A 168 13.60 7.84 20.59
C ARG A 168 13.09 6.42 20.74
N LYS A 169 12.38 6.18 21.86
CA LYS A 169 11.76 4.88 22.18
C LYS A 169 10.60 4.50 21.25
N ASP A 170 10.02 5.45 20.52
CA ASP A 170 8.92 5.25 19.59
C ASP A 170 9.39 4.95 18.15
N VAL A 171 10.70 4.75 17.96
CA VAL A 171 11.32 4.53 16.65
C VAL A 171 12.00 3.17 16.62
N VAL A 172 11.70 2.40 15.58
CA VAL A 172 12.37 1.13 15.30
C VAL A 172 13.39 1.36 14.20
N LEU A 173 14.58 0.78 14.35
CA LEU A 173 15.61 0.78 13.30
C LEU A 173 15.52 -0.53 12.52
N ALA A 174 15.55 -0.43 11.19
CA ALA A 174 15.54 -1.57 10.30
C ALA A 174 16.64 -1.41 9.25
N ALA A 175 17.32 -2.50 8.92
CA ALA A 175 18.28 -2.56 7.82
C ALA A 175 18.12 -3.91 7.11
N ASP A 176 18.00 -3.86 5.79
CA ASP A 176 18.01 -5.08 4.99
C ASP A 176 19.40 -5.73 5.11
N LYS A 177 19.42 -7.02 5.48
CA LYS A 177 20.68 -7.78 5.59
C LYS A 177 21.27 -8.13 4.22
N THR A 178 20.43 -8.17 3.19
CA THR A 178 20.78 -8.54 1.82
C THR A 178 20.04 -7.65 0.82
N VAL A 179 20.46 -7.70 -0.44
CA VAL A 179 19.76 -7.03 -1.54
C VAL A 179 18.46 -7.78 -1.85
N ARG A 180 17.37 -7.04 -2.05
CA ARG A 180 16.05 -7.56 -2.44
C ARG A 180 15.69 -7.14 -3.85
N GLN A 181 14.85 -7.93 -4.50
CA GLN A 181 14.23 -7.55 -5.77
C GLN A 181 13.14 -6.49 -5.52
N THR A 182 13.16 -5.42 -6.29
CA THR A 182 12.18 -4.34 -6.33
C THR A 182 11.85 -3.99 -7.78
N TRP A 183 11.01 -2.98 -7.98
CA TRP A 183 10.61 -2.49 -9.30
C TRP A 183 10.98 -1.01 -9.46
N ALA A 184 11.63 -0.67 -10.57
CA ALA A 184 11.77 0.70 -11.03
C ALA A 184 10.64 0.98 -12.04
N GLY A 185 9.74 1.90 -11.72
CA GLY A 185 8.56 2.15 -12.56
C GLY A 185 7.56 0.98 -12.58
N ARG A 186 6.89 0.77 -13.73
CA ARG A 186 5.82 -0.25 -13.88
C ARG A 186 6.32 -1.64 -14.29
N THR A 187 7.53 -1.76 -14.85
CA THR A 187 7.96 -3.01 -15.53
C THR A 187 9.44 -3.37 -15.33
N GLU A 188 10.28 -2.47 -14.81
CA GLU A 188 11.72 -2.76 -14.72
C GLU A 188 12.07 -3.40 -13.39
N VAL A 189 12.75 -4.54 -13.45
CA VAL A 189 13.32 -5.17 -12.25
C VAL A 189 14.52 -4.36 -11.79
N ALA A 190 14.57 -4.07 -10.49
CA ALA A 190 15.71 -3.45 -9.86
C ALA A 190 16.09 -4.20 -8.58
N TRP A 191 17.34 -4.05 -8.17
CA TRP A 191 17.90 -4.66 -6.97
C TRP A 191 18.20 -3.57 -5.95
N GLU A 192 17.67 -3.70 -4.73
CA GLU A 192 17.74 -2.65 -3.71
C GLU A 192 18.19 -3.21 -2.36
N ARG A 193 18.99 -2.45 -1.60
CA ARG A 193 19.23 -2.69 -0.17
C ARG A 193 18.95 -1.39 0.59
N SER A 194 18.19 -1.46 1.69
CA SER A 194 17.73 -0.28 2.41
C SER A 194 18.00 -0.28 3.92
N TRP A 195 18.20 0.90 4.48
CA TRP A 195 18.30 1.22 5.91
C TRP A 195 17.22 2.22 6.27
N ALA A 196 16.59 2.07 7.42
CA ALA A 196 15.44 2.89 7.78
C ALA A 196 15.30 3.10 9.29
N ALA A 197 14.73 4.23 9.64
CA ALA A 197 14.13 4.48 10.96
C ALA A 197 12.64 4.75 10.77
N LEU A 198 11.80 4.11 11.57
CA LEU A 198 10.36 4.07 11.33
C LEU A 198 9.55 4.13 12.61
N LYS A 199 8.38 4.76 12.53
CA LYS A 199 7.36 4.90 13.58
C LYS A 199 6.07 4.24 13.11
N SER A 200 5.08 4.10 13.99
CA SER A 200 3.73 3.59 13.69
C SER A 200 3.03 4.25 12.49
N GLN A 201 3.40 5.49 12.13
CA GLN A 201 2.81 6.24 11.02
C GLN A 201 3.62 6.15 9.69
N GLY A 202 4.78 5.50 9.69
CA GLY A 202 5.62 5.33 8.48
C GLY A 202 7.11 5.50 8.71
N TYR A 203 7.86 5.63 7.61
CA TYR A 203 9.30 5.89 7.63
C TYR A 203 9.57 7.33 8.08
N LEU A 204 10.37 7.49 9.13
CA LEU A 204 11.00 8.78 9.43
C LEU A 204 12.13 9.06 8.47
N ILE A 205 12.87 8.01 8.12
CA ILE A 205 13.83 8.01 7.03
C ILE A 205 13.96 6.62 6.43
N ARG A 206 14.18 6.56 5.13
CA ARG A 206 14.57 5.33 4.40
C ARG A 206 15.66 5.70 3.42
N ILE A 207 16.84 5.13 3.59
CA ILE A 207 17.99 5.28 2.71
C ILE A 207 18.10 3.97 1.93
N ALA A 208 18.24 4.00 0.62
CA ALA A 208 18.35 2.80 -0.19
C ALA A 208 19.35 2.94 -1.33
N ILE A 209 20.14 1.89 -1.58
CA ILE A 209 20.94 1.75 -2.78
C ILE A 209 20.17 0.86 -3.75
N ARG A 210 19.96 1.33 -4.97
CA ARG A 210 19.23 0.64 -6.03
C ARG A 210 20.04 0.59 -7.32
N VAL A 211 20.02 -0.55 -8.00
CA VAL A 211 20.56 -0.72 -9.37
C VAL A 211 19.50 -1.40 -10.23
N SER A 212 19.11 -0.80 -11.35
CA SER A 212 18.12 -1.37 -12.27
C SER A 212 18.77 -2.37 -13.23
N VAL A 213 18.03 -3.40 -13.64
CA VAL A 213 18.46 -4.31 -14.71
C VAL A 213 18.54 -3.58 -16.06
N ALA A 214 17.73 -2.53 -16.26
CA ALA A 214 17.76 -1.71 -17.48
C ALA A 214 19.03 -0.83 -17.58
N GLU A 215 19.56 -0.42 -16.42
CA GLU A 215 20.77 0.41 -16.30
C GLU A 215 21.77 -0.24 -15.33
N PRO A 216 22.36 -1.40 -15.69
CA PRO A 216 23.07 -2.26 -14.74
C PRO A 216 24.40 -1.68 -14.22
N ASP A 217 24.85 -0.57 -14.79
CA ASP A 217 26.08 0.12 -14.42
C ASP A 217 25.82 1.41 -13.60
N HIS A 218 24.56 1.81 -13.42
CA HIS A 218 24.19 3.01 -12.66
C HIS A 218 23.75 2.65 -11.23
N VAL A 219 24.41 3.24 -10.24
CA VAL A 219 24.02 3.13 -8.84
C VAL A 219 23.18 4.32 -8.46
N GLN A 220 21.98 4.06 -7.95
CA GLN A 220 21.05 5.07 -7.47
C GLN A 220 21.02 5.03 -5.94
N LEU A 221 21.15 6.19 -5.30
CA LEU A 221 20.89 6.39 -3.88
C LEU A 221 19.52 7.07 -3.75
N LEU A 222 18.67 6.49 -2.92
CA LEU A 222 17.34 6.97 -2.63
C LEU A 222 17.22 7.36 -1.17
N ILE A 223 16.61 8.51 -0.91
CA ILE A 223 16.16 8.92 0.42
C ILE A 223 14.64 9.13 0.35
N GLY A 224 13.89 8.32 1.09
CA GLY A 224 12.45 8.16 0.91
C GLY A 224 12.14 7.52 -0.44
N ASN A 225 11.52 8.29 -1.33
CA ASN A 225 11.23 7.91 -2.73
C ASN A 225 12.03 8.75 -3.75
N THR A 226 12.84 9.69 -3.29
CA THR A 226 13.59 10.60 -4.15
C THR A 226 14.94 10.00 -4.47
N VAL A 227 15.31 9.97 -5.75
CA VAL A 227 16.68 9.62 -6.17
C VAL A 227 17.54 10.87 -5.95
N VAL A 228 18.37 10.81 -4.91
CA VAL A 228 19.24 11.93 -4.52
C VAL A 228 20.61 11.86 -5.20
N PHE A 229 20.98 10.69 -5.71
CA PHE A 229 22.24 10.47 -6.40
C PHE A 229 22.07 9.33 -7.40
N LYS A 230 22.61 9.49 -8.62
CA LYS A 230 22.64 8.48 -9.68
C LYS A 230 23.94 8.64 -10.47
N GLU A 231 24.87 7.72 -10.29
CA GLU A 231 26.18 7.77 -10.97
C GLU A 231 26.68 6.38 -11.37
N VAL A 232 27.58 6.35 -12.35
CA VAL A 232 28.36 5.16 -12.70
C VAL A 232 29.64 5.17 -11.86
N PRO A 233 29.94 4.10 -11.09
CA PRO A 233 31.15 4.07 -10.29
C PRO A 233 32.45 4.19 -11.10
N ASP A 234 33.44 4.89 -10.53
CA ASP A 234 34.70 5.26 -11.20
C ASP A 234 35.44 4.02 -11.78
N TRP A 235 35.44 2.88 -11.09
CA TRP A 235 36.08 1.64 -11.58
C TRP A 235 35.37 0.99 -12.77
N ILE A 236 34.09 1.32 -13.00
CA ILE A 236 33.34 0.90 -14.19
C ILE A 236 33.69 1.82 -15.36
N HIS A 237 33.79 3.13 -15.11
CA HIS A 237 34.21 4.12 -16.11
C HIS A 237 35.61 3.80 -16.65
N ARG A 238 36.59 3.66 -15.77
CA ARG A 238 37.97 3.30 -16.14
C ARG A 238 38.05 2.01 -16.95
N ARG A 239 37.27 1.00 -16.55
CA ARG A 239 37.22 -0.28 -17.27
C ARG A 239 36.67 -0.14 -18.69
N ARG A 240 35.71 0.77 -18.91
CA ARG A 240 35.17 1.05 -20.26
C ARG A 240 36.20 1.76 -21.13
N GLU A 241 37.02 2.61 -20.53
CA GLU A 241 38.04 3.41 -21.22
C GLU A 241 39.39 2.67 -21.38
N GLY A 242 39.52 1.48 -20.81
CA GLY A 242 40.76 0.70 -20.85
C GLY A 242 41.86 1.24 -19.93
N GLU A 243 41.51 2.08 -18.97
CA GLU A 243 42.44 2.61 -17.97
C GLU A 243 42.88 1.53 -16.95
N PRO A 244 44.08 1.66 -16.37
CA PRO A 244 44.54 0.74 -15.32
C PRO A 244 43.62 0.79 -14.08
N PRO A 245 43.43 -0.33 -13.39
CA PRO A 245 42.57 -0.38 -12.21
C PRO A 245 43.16 0.45 -11.06
N ASP A 246 42.38 1.37 -10.48
CA ASP A 246 42.74 2.08 -9.26
C ASP A 246 42.01 1.45 -8.06
N HIS A 247 42.78 0.88 -7.13
CA HIS A 247 42.26 0.26 -5.92
C HIS A 247 41.52 1.22 -4.99
N ALA A 248 41.72 2.53 -5.13
CA ALA A 248 41.05 3.56 -4.34
C ALA A 248 39.69 4.01 -4.93
N ASP A 249 39.35 3.63 -6.17
CA ASP A 249 38.07 4.00 -6.82
C ASP A 249 36.86 3.58 -5.97
N ARG A 250 36.89 2.36 -5.43
CA ARG A 250 35.80 1.80 -4.61
C ARG A 250 35.56 2.61 -3.34
N ALA A 251 36.64 2.94 -2.63
CA ALA A 251 36.58 3.73 -1.40
C ALA A 251 36.13 5.18 -1.68
N ARG A 252 36.56 5.78 -2.80
CA ARG A 252 36.11 7.12 -3.20
C ARG A 252 34.63 7.14 -3.54
N PHE A 253 34.14 6.15 -4.28
CA PHE A 253 32.72 6.05 -4.59
C PHE A 253 31.85 5.84 -3.34
N ALA A 254 32.26 4.96 -2.42
CA ALA A 254 31.57 4.78 -1.15
C ALA A 254 31.53 6.09 -0.33
N LYS A 255 32.63 6.86 -0.31
CA LYS A 255 32.66 8.20 0.30
C LYS A 255 31.73 9.19 -0.38
N LYS A 256 31.65 9.21 -1.73
CA LYS A 256 30.71 10.06 -2.48
C LYS A 256 29.26 9.72 -2.12
N VAL A 257 28.92 8.43 -2.13
CA VAL A 257 27.58 7.94 -1.74
C VAL A 257 27.25 8.36 -0.30
N PHE A 258 28.18 8.15 0.63
CA PHE A 258 27.96 8.53 2.03
C PHE A 258 27.88 10.05 2.24
N ALA A 259 28.66 10.84 1.50
CA ALA A 259 28.55 12.30 1.50
C ALA A 259 27.17 12.76 0.99
N GLY A 260 26.66 12.16 -0.08
CA GLY A 260 25.31 12.43 -0.58
C GLY A 260 24.21 12.04 0.42
N ILE A 261 24.44 10.99 1.23
CA ILE A 261 23.57 10.67 2.37
C ILE A 261 23.62 11.78 3.40
N LEU A 262 24.82 12.20 3.85
CA LEU A 262 24.95 13.24 4.88
C LEU A 262 24.33 14.57 4.44
N GLU A 263 24.56 15.00 3.20
CA GLU A 263 24.00 16.24 2.64
C GLU A 263 22.46 16.29 2.78
N HIS A 264 21.79 15.17 2.48
CA HIS A 264 20.32 15.08 2.51
C HIS A 264 19.74 14.64 3.87
N VAL A 265 20.55 14.06 4.75
CA VAL A 265 20.14 13.63 6.10
C VAL A 265 20.36 14.74 7.14
N ASP A 266 21.40 15.54 6.96
CA ASP A 266 21.78 16.67 7.82
C ASP A 266 21.22 18.01 7.34
N GLU A 267 20.65 18.08 6.13
CA GLU A 267 19.68 19.12 5.83
C GLU A 267 18.60 19.09 6.92
N PRO A 268 18.41 20.17 7.69
CA PRO A 268 17.20 20.27 8.49
C PRO A 268 16.06 20.12 7.51
N THR A 269 15.21 19.09 7.70
CA THR A 269 13.92 19.04 7.01
C THR A 269 13.34 20.43 7.19
N PRO A 270 13.15 21.23 6.13
CA PRO A 270 12.66 22.57 6.33
C PRO A 270 11.35 22.42 7.06
N LEU A 271 11.31 22.88 8.32
CA LEU A 271 10.05 23.32 8.88
C LEU A 271 9.49 24.26 7.81
N PRO A 272 8.27 24.03 7.31
CA PRO A 272 7.70 24.95 6.34
C PRO A 272 7.88 26.35 6.93
N PRO A 273 8.58 27.26 6.24
CA PRO A 273 8.94 28.52 6.83
C PRO A 273 7.65 29.22 7.25
N ILE A 274 7.61 29.67 8.49
CA ILE A 274 6.76 30.80 8.86
C ILE A 274 7.45 32.01 8.19
N THR A 275 7.19 32.21 6.90
CA THR A 275 7.61 33.43 6.21
C THR A 275 6.61 34.53 6.53
N ALA A 276 6.86 35.21 7.65
CA ALA A 276 6.64 36.64 7.70
C ALA A 276 7.76 37.30 6.89
N GLY A 277 7.40 37.92 5.75
CA GLY A 277 8.16 38.97 5.05
C GLY A 277 9.53 38.63 4.46
N GLY A 278 9.60 38.54 3.12
CA GLY A 278 10.85 38.64 2.36
C GLY A 278 10.79 37.96 0.99
N GLY A 279 10.69 38.77 -0.08
CA GLY A 279 10.49 38.43 -1.50
C GLY A 279 10.85 37.02 -1.99
N ALA A 280 9.82 36.30 -2.45
CA ALA A 280 9.94 35.01 -3.14
C ALA A 280 10.14 35.19 -4.66
N PRO A 281 10.81 34.24 -5.35
CA PRO A 281 10.59 34.04 -6.78
C PRO A 281 9.13 33.66 -6.99
N GLN A 282 8.45 34.35 -7.91
CA GLN A 282 7.04 34.13 -8.21
C GLN A 282 6.84 32.71 -8.76
N ILE A 283 6.43 31.79 -7.88
CA ILE A 283 5.72 30.58 -8.30
C ILE A 283 4.40 31.09 -8.86
N GLU A 284 4.21 30.98 -10.18
CA GLU A 284 2.93 31.25 -10.80
C GLU A 284 1.85 30.47 -10.01
N PRO A 285 0.75 31.12 -9.58
CA PRO A 285 -0.31 30.44 -8.87
C PRO A 285 -0.78 29.25 -9.73
N PRO A 286 -1.10 28.10 -9.12
CA PRO A 286 -1.65 26.98 -9.87
C PRO A 286 -2.82 27.47 -10.74
N PRO A 287 -3.00 26.90 -11.95
CA PRO A 287 -4.08 27.32 -12.82
C PRO A 287 -5.40 27.30 -12.05
N PRO A 288 -6.29 28.28 -12.27
CA PRO A 288 -7.54 28.36 -11.54
C PRO A 288 -8.28 27.02 -11.70
N PRO A 289 -8.88 26.50 -10.61
CA PRO A 289 -9.51 25.20 -10.65
C PRO A 289 -10.65 25.19 -11.67
N GLU A 290 -11.01 24.00 -12.14
CA GLU A 290 -12.15 23.84 -13.04
C GLU A 290 -13.43 24.09 -12.23
N ILE A 291 -14.15 25.17 -12.56
CA ILE A 291 -15.33 25.58 -11.80
C ILE A 291 -16.52 25.81 -12.72
N ASN A 292 -17.66 25.27 -12.32
CA ASN A 292 -18.94 25.50 -12.97
C ASN A 292 -19.46 26.91 -12.66
N ARG A 293 -19.43 27.79 -13.67
CA ARG A 293 -19.79 29.21 -13.51
C ARG A 293 -21.21 29.41 -12.99
N THR A 294 -22.19 28.68 -13.52
CA THR A 294 -23.59 28.80 -13.09
C THR A 294 -23.78 28.42 -11.63
N LEU A 295 -23.06 27.40 -11.16
CA LEU A 295 -23.07 27.00 -9.74
C LEU A 295 -22.48 28.10 -8.86
N ILE A 296 -21.35 28.67 -9.25
CA ILE A 296 -20.70 29.75 -8.49
C ILE A 296 -21.52 31.02 -8.50
N GLU A 297 -22.13 31.41 -9.62
CA GLU A 297 -23.06 32.55 -9.67
C GLU A 297 -24.16 32.39 -8.62
N GLY A 298 -24.78 31.20 -8.55
CA GLY A 298 -25.78 30.88 -7.54
C GLY A 298 -25.26 30.97 -6.11
N MET A 299 -24.01 30.52 -5.87
CA MET A 299 -23.38 30.62 -4.56
C MET A 299 -23.04 32.07 -4.18
N VAL A 300 -22.48 32.86 -5.11
CA VAL A 300 -22.15 34.29 -4.91
C VAL A 300 -23.42 35.09 -4.60
N LEU A 301 -24.48 34.90 -5.37
CA LEU A 301 -25.77 35.58 -5.13
C LEU A 301 -26.40 35.17 -3.79
N ARG A 302 -26.12 33.96 -3.29
CA ARG A 302 -26.58 33.51 -1.98
C ARG A 302 -25.77 34.10 -0.84
N LEU A 303 -24.45 34.19 -0.99
CA LEU A 303 -23.60 34.93 -0.05
C LEU A 303 -24.06 36.40 0.02
N ALA A 304 -24.32 37.00 -1.15
CA ALA A 304 -24.85 38.35 -1.26
C ALA A 304 -26.25 38.54 -0.68
N SER A 305 -27.10 37.50 -0.66
CA SER A 305 -28.44 37.59 -0.06
C SER A 305 -28.43 37.44 1.46
N ALA A 306 -27.43 36.74 2.01
CA ALA A 306 -27.26 36.52 3.44
C ALA A 306 -26.61 37.71 4.16
N ALA A 307 -25.87 38.57 3.45
CA ALA A 307 -25.18 39.72 4.03
C ALA A 307 -25.61 41.04 3.36
N THR A 308 -25.52 42.15 4.11
CA THR A 308 -25.92 43.48 3.59
C THR A 308 -24.95 44.00 2.53
N ARG A 309 -23.65 43.73 2.71
CA ARG A 309 -22.55 44.07 1.82
C ARG A 309 -21.45 43.02 1.98
N LEU A 310 -20.73 42.73 0.92
CA LEU A 310 -19.59 41.80 0.91
C LEU A 310 -18.51 42.32 -0.04
N THR A 311 -17.26 42.11 0.33
CA THR A 311 -16.11 42.41 -0.51
C THR A 311 -15.78 41.26 -1.45
N GLY A 312 -15.10 41.56 -2.56
CA GLY A 312 -14.56 40.53 -3.45
C GLY A 312 -13.66 39.51 -2.73
N TYR A 313 -12.88 39.99 -1.75
CA TYR A 313 -12.07 39.15 -0.86
C TYR A 313 -12.93 38.16 -0.05
N GLU A 314 -14.00 38.63 0.61
CA GLU A 314 -14.86 37.77 1.43
C GLU A 314 -15.57 36.70 0.60
N VAL A 315 -16.00 37.04 -0.62
CA VAL A 315 -16.59 36.05 -1.54
C VAL A 315 -15.56 34.97 -1.88
N ALA A 316 -14.34 35.36 -2.25
CA ALA A 316 -13.26 34.43 -2.56
C ALA A 316 -12.88 33.57 -1.34
N ASP A 317 -12.81 34.18 -0.15
CA ASP A 317 -12.48 33.50 1.09
C ASP A 317 -13.55 32.44 1.44
N GLN A 318 -14.83 32.81 1.45
CA GLN A 318 -15.93 31.90 1.77
C GLN A 318 -16.06 30.74 0.77
N LEU A 319 -15.85 31.01 -0.52
CA LEU A 319 -15.84 29.98 -1.56
C LEU A 319 -14.54 29.16 -1.58
N ALA A 320 -13.52 29.56 -0.81
CA ALA A 320 -12.17 28.98 -0.83
C ALA A 320 -11.57 28.93 -2.25
N LEU A 321 -11.80 29.98 -3.03
CA LEU A 321 -11.28 30.11 -4.39
C LEU A 321 -10.27 31.27 -4.46
N PRO A 322 -9.27 31.19 -5.36
CA PRO A 322 -8.45 32.36 -5.66
C PRO A 322 -9.32 33.47 -6.25
N PHE A 323 -9.03 34.73 -5.90
CA PHE A 323 -9.84 35.87 -6.37
C PHE A 323 -9.92 35.95 -7.90
N SER A 324 -8.85 35.56 -8.61
CA SER A 324 -8.82 35.49 -10.08
C SER A 324 -9.91 34.59 -10.68
N ALA A 325 -10.39 33.59 -9.95
CA ALA A 325 -11.50 32.73 -10.39
C ALA A 325 -12.88 33.34 -10.10
N VAL A 326 -12.97 34.23 -9.10
CA VAL A 326 -14.23 34.84 -8.63
C VAL A 326 -14.49 36.19 -9.32
N GLU A 327 -13.43 36.94 -9.62
CA GLU A 327 -13.52 38.27 -10.24
C GLU A 327 -14.36 38.30 -11.54
N PRO A 328 -14.20 37.34 -12.50
CA PRO A 328 -15.02 37.34 -13.71
C PRO A 328 -16.52 37.16 -13.41
N VAL A 329 -16.85 36.38 -12.38
CA VAL A 329 -18.23 36.14 -11.96
C VAL A 329 -18.83 37.41 -11.35
N LEU A 330 -18.09 38.07 -10.45
CA LEU A 330 -18.52 39.35 -9.87
C LEU A 330 -18.75 40.42 -10.95
N LYS A 331 -17.85 40.52 -11.94
CA LYS A 331 -18.00 41.44 -13.06
C LYS A 331 -19.24 41.14 -13.91
N SER A 332 -19.49 39.85 -14.23
CA SER A 332 -20.69 39.44 -14.97
C SER A 332 -21.96 39.80 -14.21
N LEU A 333 -22.06 39.38 -12.94
CA LEU A 333 -23.23 39.66 -12.10
C LEU A 333 -23.48 41.17 -11.89
N THR A 334 -22.42 41.99 -11.89
CA THR A 334 -22.56 43.46 -11.85
C THR A 334 -23.05 44.01 -13.18
N THR A 335 -22.52 43.51 -14.29
CA THR A 335 -22.94 43.92 -15.66
C THR A 335 -24.40 43.59 -15.91
N ASP A 336 -24.85 42.45 -15.39
CA ASP A 336 -26.23 41.95 -15.50
C ASP A 336 -27.19 42.60 -14.48
N ASN A 337 -26.73 43.60 -13.71
CA ASN A 337 -27.48 44.28 -12.64
C ASN A 337 -28.01 43.37 -11.53
N PHE A 338 -27.37 42.22 -11.29
CA PHE A 338 -27.68 41.37 -10.13
C PHE A 338 -26.93 41.83 -8.87
N LEU A 339 -25.77 42.46 -9.03
CA LEU A 339 -25.00 43.10 -7.95
C LEU A 339 -24.77 44.58 -8.25
N ASP A 340 -24.84 45.42 -7.22
CA ASP A 340 -24.39 46.81 -7.26
C ASP A 340 -22.97 46.90 -6.70
N ALA A 341 -22.04 47.49 -7.46
CA ALA A 341 -20.70 47.82 -6.98
C ALA A 341 -20.75 49.14 -6.18
N LEU A 342 -20.50 49.07 -4.88
CA LEU A 342 -20.62 50.19 -3.94
C LEU A 342 -19.32 51.00 -3.78
N GLY A 343 -18.30 50.69 -4.58
CA GLY A 343 -16.95 51.26 -4.44
C GLY A 343 -16.08 50.50 -3.45
N LEU A 344 -14.96 51.11 -3.03
CA LEU A 344 -14.04 50.50 -2.09
C LEU A 344 -14.70 50.37 -0.71
N ALA A 345 -14.56 49.18 -0.12
CA ALA A 345 -14.98 48.94 1.26
C ALA A 345 -14.23 49.84 2.25
N SER A 346 -14.88 50.14 3.38
CA SER A 346 -14.31 50.95 4.47
C SER A 346 -12.97 50.40 4.96
N GLU A 347 -12.14 51.28 5.53
CA GLU A 347 -10.79 51.00 6.05
C GLU A 347 -10.76 50.12 7.32
N GLN A 348 -11.75 49.26 7.54
CA GLN A 348 -11.78 48.31 8.65
C GLN A 348 -12.23 46.95 8.11
N GLY A 349 -11.35 45.95 8.17
CA GLY A 349 -11.65 44.57 7.77
C GLY A 349 -10.43 43.78 7.28
N PRO A 350 -10.55 42.45 7.14
CA PRO A 350 -9.46 41.56 6.73
C PRO A 350 -8.92 41.82 5.30
N TRP A 351 -9.60 42.67 4.52
CA TRP A 351 -9.21 43.08 3.16
C TRP A 351 -8.28 44.31 3.08
N MET A 352 -7.93 44.95 4.21
CA MET A 352 -7.22 46.23 4.24
C MET A 352 -5.88 46.23 3.47
N ASN A 353 -5.17 45.11 3.50
CA ASN A 353 -3.88 44.91 2.82
C ASN A 353 -4.01 44.09 1.52
N ARG A 354 -5.21 43.99 0.95
CA ARG A 354 -5.48 43.26 -0.30
C ARG A 354 -5.44 44.20 -1.51
N PRO A 355 -5.20 43.67 -2.71
CA PRO A 355 -5.31 44.43 -3.97
C PRO A 355 -6.66 45.18 -4.08
N LEU A 356 -6.67 46.32 -4.77
CA LEU A 356 -7.88 47.16 -4.93
C LEU A 356 -9.12 46.39 -5.45
N PRO A 357 -9.01 45.47 -6.44
CA PRO A 357 -10.17 44.69 -6.90
C PRO A 357 -10.79 43.82 -5.81
N GLU A 358 -9.99 43.25 -4.91
CA GLU A 358 -10.46 42.43 -3.79
C GLU A 358 -11.19 43.25 -2.72
N ARG A 359 -10.92 44.55 -2.66
CA ARG A 359 -11.53 45.50 -1.70
C ARG A 359 -12.84 46.11 -2.21
N MET A 360 -13.24 45.83 -3.44
CA MET A 360 -14.51 46.31 -3.98
C MET A 360 -15.68 45.70 -3.20
N ALA A 361 -16.59 46.55 -2.72
CA ALA A 361 -17.79 46.15 -2.01
C ALA A 361 -18.96 45.97 -3.00
N TYR A 362 -19.72 44.90 -2.79
CA TYR A 362 -20.90 44.55 -3.57
C TYR A 362 -22.12 44.44 -2.67
N ALA A 363 -23.29 44.78 -3.20
CA ALA A 363 -24.57 44.51 -2.58
C ALA A 363 -25.55 43.91 -3.58
N LEU A 364 -26.47 43.09 -3.08
CA LEU A 364 -27.48 42.44 -3.91
C LEU A 364 -28.56 43.44 -4.34
N THR A 365 -28.85 43.50 -5.64
CA THR A 365 -29.94 44.34 -6.17
C THR A 365 -31.29 43.66 -5.96
N LYS A 366 -32.40 44.37 -6.24
CA LYS A 366 -33.74 43.75 -6.27
C LYS A 366 -33.82 42.62 -7.31
N GLN A 367 -33.23 42.82 -8.48
CA GLN A 367 -33.18 41.81 -9.54
C GLN A 367 -32.30 40.63 -9.14
N GLY A 368 -31.16 40.89 -8.50
CA GLY A 368 -30.29 39.86 -7.92
C GLY A 368 -30.98 39.00 -6.87
N ARG A 369 -31.85 39.61 -6.04
CA ARG A 369 -32.65 38.88 -5.05
C ARG A 369 -33.62 37.91 -5.70
N VAL A 370 -34.39 38.37 -6.69
CA VAL A 370 -35.30 37.50 -7.45
C VAL A 370 -34.53 36.36 -8.11
N ARG A 371 -33.39 36.67 -8.75
CA ARG A 371 -32.53 35.67 -9.39
C ARG A 371 -31.96 34.64 -8.41
N SER A 372 -31.51 35.09 -7.24
CA SER A 372 -31.00 34.23 -6.17
C SER A 372 -32.09 33.25 -5.69
N GLU A 373 -33.32 33.73 -5.52
CA GLU A 373 -34.48 32.90 -5.13
C GLU A 373 -34.87 31.90 -6.22
N GLU A 374 -34.87 32.30 -7.49
CA GLU A 374 -35.10 31.39 -8.63
C GLU A 374 -34.08 30.25 -8.66
N ILE A 375 -32.79 30.58 -8.57
CA ILE A 375 -31.72 29.58 -8.54
C ILE A 375 -31.86 28.69 -7.32
N ALA A 376 -32.16 29.23 -6.14
CA ALA A 376 -32.35 28.45 -4.92
C ALA A 376 -33.58 27.53 -4.95
N ARG A 377 -34.56 27.77 -5.83
CA ARG A 377 -35.69 26.86 -6.06
C ARG A 377 -35.34 25.73 -7.02
N ALA A 378 -34.54 26.01 -8.05
CA ALA A 378 -34.19 25.05 -9.09
C ALA A 378 -32.93 24.22 -8.78
N SER A 379 -32.03 24.74 -7.95
CA SER A 379 -30.66 24.26 -7.76
C SER A 379 -30.33 24.00 -6.28
N THR A 380 -29.10 23.58 -6.00
CA THR A 380 -28.60 23.36 -4.63
C THR A 380 -28.58 24.65 -3.80
N ARG A 381 -28.75 24.51 -2.48
CA ARG A 381 -28.59 25.58 -1.47
C ARG A 381 -27.34 25.40 -0.61
N TYR A 382 -26.41 24.53 -1.03
CA TYR A 382 -25.12 24.31 -0.37
C TYR A 382 -24.34 25.59 -0.04
N ALA A 383 -23.94 25.77 1.23
CA ALA A 383 -23.34 27.00 1.74
C ALA A 383 -21.88 26.83 2.22
N GLY A 384 -21.14 25.85 1.70
CA GLY A 384 -19.73 25.62 2.04
C GLY A 384 -18.73 26.08 0.96
N PRO A 385 -17.45 25.70 1.08
CA PRO A 385 -16.42 25.93 0.06
C PRO A 385 -16.87 25.44 -1.32
N ALA A 386 -16.47 26.12 -2.39
CA ALA A 386 -16.87 25.80 -3.76
C ALA A 386 -16.68 24.29 -4.06
N PRO A 387 -17.70 23.61 -4.59
CA PRO A 387 -17.60 22.19 -4.91
C PRO A 387 -16.52 21.93 -5.95
N VAL A 388 -15.86 20.78 -5.81
CA VAL A 388 -14.81 20.31 -6.71
C VAL A 388 -15.45 19.52 -7.85
N SER A 389 -14.85 19.55 -9.05
CA SER A 389 -15.38 18.77 -10.17
C SER A 389 -15.15 17.26 -9.99
N MET A 390 -15.96 16.44 -10.66
CA MET A 390 -15.76 14.98 -10.66
C MET A 390 -14.41 14.58 -11.29
N SER A 391 -13.91 15.34 -12.27
CA SER A 391 -12.61 15.13 -12.92
C SER A 391 -11.44 15.36 -11.96
N GLU A 392 -11.48 16.47 -11.20
CA GLU A 392 -10.50 16.78 -10.16
C GLU A 392 -10.49 15.68 -9.08
N TYR A 393 -11.67 15.25 -8.62
CA TYR A 393 -11.78 14.19 -7.61
C TYR A 393 -11.17 12.86 -8.07
N ARG A 394 -11.49 12.42 -9.30
CA ARG A 394 -10.91 11.19 -9.87
C ARG A 394 -9.38 11.28 -9.99
N THR A 395 -8.85 12.43 -10.35
CA THR A 395 -7.39 12.65 -10.44
C THR A 395 -6.72 12.52 -9.07
N VAL A 396 -7.30 13.11 -8.03
CA VAL A 396 -6.79 12.98 -6.66
C VAL A 396 -6.85 11.54 -6.16
N LEU A 397 -7.95 10.84 -6.44
CA LEU A 397 -8.06 9.43 -6.11
C LEU A 397 -7.02 8.58 -6.87
N ALA A 398 -6.78 8.87 -8.16
CA ALA A 398 -5.73 8.24 -9.00
C ALA A 398 -4.36 8.31 -8.33
N GLU A 399 -4.00 9.49 -7.84
CA GLU A 399 -2.75 9.68 -7.11
C GLU A 399 -2.73 8.88 -5.81
N ALA A 400 -3.81 8.96 -5.02
CA ALA A 400 -3.93 8.25 -3.75
C ALA A 400 -3.99 6.72 -3.91
N ALA A 401 -4.30 6.22 -5.10
CA ALA A 401 -4.38 4.80 -5.45
C ALA A 401 -3.04 4.18 -5.84
N LYS A 402 -2.03 4.99 -6.20
CA LYS A 402 -0.73 4.49 -6.62
C LYS A 402 -0.14 3.50 -5.58
N PRO A 403 0.36 2.34 -6.01
CA PRO A 403 0.93 1.35 -5.10
C PRO A 403 2.09 1.94 -4.31
N GLY A 404 1.99 1.92 -2.98
CA GLY A 404 3.14 2.14 -2.11
C GLY A 404 3.93 0.84 -1.94
N THR A 405 5.20 0.95 -1.55
CA THR A 405 5.93 -0.24 -1.07
C THR A 405 5.43 -0.59 0.34
N LEU A 406 4.52 -1.56 0.44
CA LEU A 406 4.14 -2.21 1.70
C LEU A 406 5.01 -3.46 1.91
N ASP A 407 6.07 -3.27 2.69
CA ASP A 407 6.90 -4.35 3.22
C ASP A 407 6.26 -5.00 4.46
N MET A 408 6.81 -6.16 4.86
CA MET A 408 6.34 -6.89 6.04
C MET A 408 6.63 -6.16 7.35
N VAL A 409 7.59 -5.24 7.39
CA VAL A 409 7.91 -4.49 8.61
C VAL A 409 6.74 -3.57 8.97
N LYS A 410 6.21 -2.85 7.99
CA LYS A 410 4.99 -2.03 8.15
C LYS A 410 3.78 -2.87 8.55
N VAL A 411 3.62 -4.04 7.92
CA VAL A 411 2.52 -4.96 8.23
C VAL A 411 2.59 -5.39 9.69
N ASN A 412 3.76 -5.84 10.14
CA ASN A 412 3.95 -6.29 11.53
C ASN A 412 3.72 -5.17 12.55
N ILE A 413 4.09 -3.93 12.22
CA ILE A 413 3.85 -2.77 13.11
C ILE A 413 2.37 -2.40 13.16
N ALA A 414 1.72 -2.29 12.00
CA ALA A 414 0.30 -1.98 11.95
C ALA A 414 -0.54 -3.07 12.64
N LEU A 415 -0.13 -4.34 12.51
CA LEU A 415 -0.79 -5.48 13.13
C LEU A 415 -0.25 -5.82 14.53
N ALA A 416 0.63 -4.99 15.10
CA ALA A 416 1.25 -5.23 16.40
C ALA A 416 0.20 -5.40 17.51
N GLY A 417 0.37 -6.42 18.35
CA GLY A 417 -0.60 -6.77 19.39
C GLY A 417 -1.76 -7.64 18.91
N ILE A 418 -1.77 -8.07 17.64
CA ILE A 418 -2.60 -9.18 17.18
C ILE A 418 -1.67 -10.38 16.95
N GLU A 419 -1.93 -11.49 17.64
CA GLU A 419 -1.25 -12.76 17.33
C GLU A 419 -1.91 -13.38 16.11
N LEU A 420 -1.18 -13.43 15.00
CA LEU A 420 -1.66 -13.95 13.73
C LEU A 420 -1.07 -15.33 13.46
N ALA A 421 -1.89 -16.22 12.89
CA ALA A 421 -1.40 -17.51 12.42
C ALA A 421 -0.45 -17.32 11.22
N PRO A 422 0.49 -18.26 10.99
CA PRO A 422 1.39 -18.20 9.85
C PRO A 422 0.63 -18.02 8.52
N GLY A 423 1.10 -17.11 7.66
CA GLY A 423 0.50 -16.85 6.35
C GLY A 423 -0.61 -15.79 6.33
N VAL A 424 -1.25 -15.48 7.46
CA VAL A 424 -2.32 -14.47 7.52
C VAL A 424 -1.79 -13.07 7.21
N ALA A 425 -0.65 -12.70 7.79
CA ALA A 425 -0.02 -11.40 7.57
C ALA A 425 0.39 -11.20 6.10
N GLU A 426 0.92 -12.26 5.47
CA GLU A 426 1.30 -12.26 4.05
C GLU A 426 0.09 -12.14 3.13
N ALA A 427 -1.00 -12.84 3.44
CA ALA A 427 -2.25 -12.74 2.66
C ALA A 427 -2.85 -11.34 2.75
N VAL A 428 -2.88 -10.74 3.94
CA VAL A 428 -3.33 -9.37 4.16
C VAL A 428 -2.43 -8.39 3.41
N ARG A 429 -1.10 -8.55 3.49
CA ARG A 429 -0.16 -7.71 2.73
C ARG A 429 -0.42 -7.78 1.23
N ALA A 430 -0.62 -8.99 0.70
CA ALA A 430 -0.89 -9.19 -0.73
C ALA A 430 -2.18 -8.47 -1.14
N ALA A 431 -3.26 -8.66 -0.37
CA ALA A 431 -4.54 -7.99 -0.62
C ALA A 431 -4.44 -6.46 -0.59
N VAL A 432 -3.73 -5.90 0.39
CA VAL A 432 -3.55 -4.45 0.52
C VAL A 432 -2.72 -3.89 -0.64
N ASN A 433 -1.64 -4.57 -1.03
CA ASN A 433 -0.80 -4.16 -2.15
C ASN A 433 -1.54 -4.16 -3.49
N SER A 434 -2.40 -5.16 -3.70
CA SER A 434 -3.21 -5.27 -4.91
C SER A 434 -4.50 -4.43 -4.87
N ARG A 435 -4.79 -3.76 -3.74
CA ARG A 435 -6.05 -3.03 -3.48
C ARG A 435 -7.31 -3.88 -3.67
N SER A 436 -7.18 -5.20 -3.72
CA SER A 436 -8.29 -6.10 -4.06
C SER A 436 -9.14 -6.41 -2.83
N SER A 437 -10.33 -6.96 -3.07
CA SER A 437 -11.23 -7.34 -1.97
C SER A 437 -10.63 -8.43 -1.07
N ILE A 438 -10.93 -8.32 0.23
CA ILE A 438 -10.50 -9.28 1.25
C ILE A 438 -11.69 -9.84 2.01
N PHE A 439 -11.80 -11.17 2.04
CA PHE A 439 -12.84 -11.92 2.72
C PHE A 439 -12.25 -12.67 3.91
N ILE A 440 -12.47 -12.17 5.12
CA ILE A 440 -11.92 -12.68 6.37
C ILE A 440 -12.95 -13.56 7.07
N TYR A 441 -12.68 -14.85 7.17
CA TYR A 441 -13.63 -15.82 7.72
C TYR A 441 -12.98 -16.70 8.78
N GLY A 442 -13.80 -17.28 9.65
CA GLY A 442 -13.34 -18.16 10.72
C GLY A 442 -14.19 -18.03 11.96
N ALA A 443 -13.99 -18.91 12.93
CA ALA A 443 -14.79 -18.95 14.14
C ALA A 443 -14.79 -17.62 14.92
N PRO A 444 -15.86 -17.31 15.68
CA PRO A 444 -15.91 -16.12 16.52
C PRO A 444 -14.81 -16.12 17.58
N GLY A 445 -14.37 -14.93 18.00
CA GLY A 445 -13.35 -14.78 19.05
C GLY A 445 -11.89 -14.77 18.57
N ASN A 446 -11.59 -15.06 17.31
CA ASN A 446 -10.21 -15.07 16.80
C ASN A 446 -9.69 -13.72 16.30
N GLY A 447 -10.38 -12.60 16.56
CA GLY A 447 -9.87 -11.26 16.23
C GLY A 447 -10.03 -10.82 14.76
N LYS A 448 -10.99 -11.38 14.03
CA LYS A 448 -11.29 -11.01 12.63
C LYS A 448 -11.61 -9.52 12.46
N THR A 449 -12.55 -8.99 13.25
CA THR A 449 -12.90 -7.57 13.28
C THR A 449 -11.68 -6.71 13.60
N THR A 450 -10.85 -7.14 14.57
CA THR A 450 -9.62 -6.42 14.92
C THR A 450 -8.65 -6.36 13.75
N LEU A 451 -8.46 -7.46 13.02
CA LEU A 451 -7.64 -7.49 11.81
C LEU A 451 -8.23 -6.57 10.73
N ALA A 452 -9.52 -6.70 10.44
CA ALA A 452 -10.23 -5.96 9.41
C ALA A 452 -10.13 -4.43 9.61
N ARG A 453 -10.32 -3.96 10.84
CA ARG A 453 -10.23 -2.52 11.18
C ARG A 453 -8.81 -1.95 11.02
N ARG A 454 -7.78 -2.78 11.05
CA ARG A 454 -6.38 -2.33 10.88
C ARG A 454 -5.90 -2.31 9.43
N ILE A 455 -6.71 -2.81 8.50
CA ILE A 455 -6.37 -2.80 7.06
C ILE A 455 -6.20 -1.39 6.54
N SER A 456 -7.00 -0.42 7.02
CA SER A 456 -6.89 0.98 6.60
C SER A 456 -5.53 1.59 6.91
N ALA A 457 -4.89 1.18 8.02
CA ALA A 457 -3.54 1.63 8.39
C ALA A 457 -2.44 1.05 7.48
N LEU A 458 -2.73 -0.03 6.74
CA LEU A 458 -1.79 -0.66 5.82
C LEU A 458 -1.80 0.01 4.43
N LEU A 459 -2.83 0.78 4.09
CA LEU A 459 -2.97 1.45 2.78
C LEU A 459 -2.02 2.65 2.58
N GLY A 460 -1.22 2.99 3.60
CA GLY A 460 -0.21 4.04 3.55
C GLY A 460 -0.64 5.33 4.24
N GLY A 461 -0.06 6.45 3.81
CA GLY A 461 -0.25 7.75 4.44
C GLY A 461 -1.62 8.39 4.20
N PRO A 462 -1.89 9.53 4.87
CA PRO A 462 -3.09 10.34 4.70
C PRO A 462 -3.39 10.69 3.24
N ILE A 463 -4.68 10.88 2.94
CA ILE A 463 -5.17 11.30 1.62
C ILE A 463 -5.87 12.64 1.71
N ILE A 464 -6.17 13.25 0.57
CA ILE A 464 -7.06 14.41 0.50
C ILE A 464 -8.39 13.99 -0.14
N ILE A 465 -9.49 14.53 0.38
CA ILE A 465 -10.83 14.37 -0.17
C ILE A 465 -11.51 15.74 -0.27
N PRO A 466 -12.45 15.96 -1.19
CA PRO A 466 -13.14 17.24 -1.30
C PRO A 466 -14.17 17.38 -0.16
N VAL A 467 -14.50 18.62 0.19
CA VAL A 467 -15.62 18.90 1.08
C VAL A 467 -16.94 18.54 0.39
N ALA A 468 -17.09 18.99 -0.86
CA ALA A 468 -18.26 18.72 -1.69
C ALA A 468 -17.87 18.59 -3.18
N LEU A 469 -18.72 17.93 -3.95
CA LEU A 469 -18.58 17.72 -5.39
C LEU A 469 -19.71 18.37 -6.17
N ASP A 470 -19.37 18.97 -7.30
CA ASP A 470 -20.33 19.28 -8.36
C ASP A 470 -20.66 17.99 -9.11
N ILE A 471 -21.93 17.57 -9.05
CA ILE A 471 -22.45 16.39 -9.77
C ILE A 471 -23.27 16.80 -11.01
N GLY A 472 -23.11 18.05 -11.45
CA GLY A 472 -23.74 18.65 -12.61
C GLY A 472 -25.19 19.08 -12.35
N GLY A 473 -25.78 19.81 -13.30
CA GLY A 473 -27.19 20.22 -13.27
C GLY A 473 -27.59 21.07 -12.05
N GLY A 474 -26.63 21.72 -11.39
CA GLY A 474 -26.87 22.51 -10.18
C GLY A 474 -27.02 21.68 -8.91
N GLU A 475 -26.70 20.39 -8.94
CA GLU A 475 -26.75 19.50 -7.78
C GLU A 475 -25.35 19.33 -7.18
N VAL A 476 -25.28 19.28 -5.85
CA VAL A 476 -24.02 19.16 -5.09
C VAL A 476 -24.09 17.97 -4.14
N MET A 477 -23.00 17.21 -4.06
CA MET A 477 -22.86 16.10 -3.13
C MET A 477 -21.78 16.40 -2.09
N THR A 478 -22.12 16.33 -0.80
CA THR A 478 -21.17 16.45 0.31
C THR A 478 -20.42 15.13 0.50
N ILE A 479 -19.09 15.19 0.54
CA ILE A 479 -18.22 14.00 0.67
C ILE A 479 -17.59 13.93 2.05
N PHE A 480 -17.01 15.04 2.51
CA PHE A 480 -16.45 15.12 3.85
C PHE A 480 -17.56 15.01 4.90
N ASP A 481 -17.29 14.20 5.91
CA ASP A 481 -18.21 13.87 7.00
C ASP A 481 -17.37 13.72 8.26
N GLY A 482 -17.57 14.61 9.24
CA GLY A 482 -16.78 14.63 10.48
C GLY A 482 -16.97 13.41 11.37
N ALA A 483 -18.05 12.62 11.17
CA ALA A 483 -18.25 11.37 11.91
C ALA A 483 -17.40 10.22 11.35
N VAL A 484 -17.04 10.28 10.07
CA VAL A 484 -16.28 9.24 9.36
C VAL A 484 -14.81 9.63 9.15
N HIS A 485 -14.60 10.89 8.75
CA HIS A 485 -13.32 11.37 8.26
C HIS A 485 -12.58 12.15 9.35
N ARG A 486 -11.44 11.59 9.79
CA ARG A 486 -10.56 12.24 10.77
C ARG A 486 -9.56 13.14 10.07
N LEU A 487 -9.56 14.43 10.43
CA LEU A 487 -8.66 15.44 9.89
C LEU A 487 -7.22 15.27 10.39
N GLU A 488 -6.27 15.52 9.49
CA GLU A 488 -4.85 15.68 9.82
C GLU A 488 -4.52 17.13 10.21
N SER A 489 -3.42 17.35 10.95
CA SER A 489 -3.03 18.70 11.36
C SER A 489 -2.55 19.56 10.18
N ASN A 490 -1.85 18.96 9.21
CA ASN A 490 -1.34 19.65 8.02
C ASN A 490 -2.40 19.66 6.90
N GLN A 491 -3.28 20.66 6.91
CA GLN A 491 -4.33 20.83 5.90
C GLN A 491 -3.81 21.53 4.63
N PRO A 492 -4.38 21.23 3.45
CA PRO A 492 -4.02 21.93 2.21
C PRO A 492 -4.46 23.41 2.27
N ILE A 493 -3.75 24.25 1.51
CA ILE A 493 -4.09 25.67 1.36
C ILE A 493 -5.46 25.83 0.70
N ASP A 494 -5.75 25.02 -0.33
CA ASP A 494 -7.08 24.95 -0.94
C ASP A 494 -8.06 24.28 0.04
N ARG A 495 -8.88 25.09 0.70
CA ARG A 495 -9.85 24.66 1.73
C ARG A 495 -11.05 23.90 1.15
N ARG A 496 -11.19 23.79 -0.17
CA ARG A 496 -12.15 22.87 -0.81
C ARG A 496 -11.76 21.41 -0.59
N TRP A 497 -10.48 21.16 -0.29
CA TRP A 497 -9.95 19.85 0.05
C TRP A 497 -9.67 19.72 1.55
N ARG A 498 -9.80 18.49 2.06
CA ARG A 498 -9.48 18.11 3.43
C ARG A 498 -8.49 16.98 3.44
N ARG A 499 -7.38 17.16 4.16
CA ARG A 499 -6.43 16.07 4.42
C ARG A 499 -6.91 15.23 5.59
N ILE A 500 -7.03 13.94 5.37
CA ILE A 500 -7.61 13.00 6.33
C ILE A 500 -6.75 11.75 6.46
N THR A 501 -6.82 11.08 7.62
CA THR A 501 -6.37 9.69 7.71
C THR A 501 -7.16 8.83 6.72
N ARG A 502 -6.55 7.79 6.15
CA ARG A 502 -7.24 6.80 5.29
C ARG A 502 -8.55 6.35 5.96
N PRO A 503 -9.72 6.54 5.31
CA PRO A 503 -10.99 6.29 5.94
C PRO A 503 -11.21 4.79 6.21
N LEU A 504 -11.92 4.49 7.29
CA LEU A 504 -12.47 3.18 7.59
C LEU A 504 -13.97 3.36 7.79
N VAL A 505 -14.75 3.03 6.77
CA VAL A 505 -16.21 2.99 6.86
C VAL A 505 -16.60 1.58 7.23
N GLN A 506 -17.12 1.39 8.44
CA GLN A 506 -17.53 0.08 8.95
C GLN A 506 -19.05 0.02 9.10
N VAL A 507 -19.64 -1.08 8.63
CA VAL A 507 -21.05 -1.41 8.82
C VAL A 507 -21.19 -2.84 9.33
N GLY A 508 -22.16 -3.05 10.22
CA GLY A 508 -22.43 -4.34 10.86
C GLY A 508 -23.86 -4.83 10.62
N GLY A 509 -24.58 -5.18 11.69
CA GLY A 509 -25.95 -5.70 11.63
C GLY A 509 -27.01 -4.66 11.25
N GLU A 510 -26.70 -3.37 11.42
CA GLU A 510 -27.53 -2.22 11.07
C GLU A 510 -27.56 -1.90 9.57
N PHE A 511 -26.72 -2.59 8.78
CA PHE A 511 -26.58 -2.35 7.36
C PHE A 511 -27.91 -2.52 6.58
N GLN A 512 -28.18 -1.57 5.69
CA GLN A 512 -29.31 -1.56 4.74
C GLN A 512 -28.78 -1.21 3.34
N LEU A 513 -29.42 -1.71 2.27
CA LEU A 513 -28.93 -1.53 0.89
C LEU A 513 -28.95 -0.05 0.47
N GLU A 514 -29.92 0.70 0.96
CA GLU A 514 -30.14 2.12 0.71
C GLU A 514 -28.97 2.98 1.20
N MET A 515 -28.13 2.46 2.11
CA MET A 515 -26.90 3.14 2.54
C MET A 515 -25.84 3.22 1.43
N PHE A 516 -25.98 2.45 0.35
CA PHE A 516 -25.18 2.58 -0.86
C PHE A 516 -25.71 3.61 -1.85
N ASP A 517 -26.84 4.26 -1.56
CA ASP A 517 -27.43 5.30 -2.40
C ASP A 517 -27.27 6.69 -1.78
N PRO A 518 -27.18 7.77 -2.58
CA PRO A 518 -27.05 9.13 -2.06
C PRO A 518 -28.30 9.57 -1.28
N THR A 519 -28.10 10.15 -0.10
CA THR A 519 -29.20 10.67 0.72
C THR A 519 -29.47 12.13 0.39
N PHE A 520 -30.68 12.49 -0.03
CA PHE A 520 -31.03 13.88 -0.34
C PHE A 520 -31.52 14.63 0.90
N GLU A 521 -30.95 15.81 1.16
CA GLU A 521 -31.39 16.73 2.22
C GLU A 521 -32.19 17.87 1.60
N GLU A 522 -33.48 17.97 1.93
CA GLU A 522 -34.37 18.97 1.30
C GLU A 522 -34.02 20.42 1.64
N GLY A 523 -33.57 20.70 2.87
CA GLY A 523 -33.28 22.04 3.34
C GLY A 523 -32.15 22.70 2.55
N SER A 524 -30.99 22.04 2.51
CA SER A 524 -29.84 22.46 1.72
C SER A 524 -29.92 22.08 0.24
N ARG A 525 -30.87 21.22 -0.18
CA ARG A 525 -30.94 20.63 -1.53
C ARG A 525 -29.58 20.06 -1.94
N THR A 526 -28.98 19.25 -1.07
CA THR A 526 -27.71 18.57 -1.33
C THR A 526 -27.87 17.06 -1.17
N TYR A 527 -27.01 16.32 -1.85
CA TYR A 527 -26.85 14.89 -1.61
C TYR A 527 -25.74 14.65 -0.59
N GLY A 528 -25.95 13.70 0.31
CA GLY A 528 -24.89 13.10 1.11
C GLY A 528 -24.27 11.93 0.35
N ALA A 529 -22.95 11.82 0.38
CA ALA A 529 -22.23 10.71 -0.24
C ALA A 529 -22.63 9.35 0.38
N PRO A 530 -22.78 8.29 -0.43
CA PRO A 530 -23.02 6.94 0.06
C PRO A 530 -21.75 6.30 0.63
N LEU A 531 -21.90 5.17 1.34
CA LEU A 531 -20.81 4.55 2.14
C LEU A 531 -19.53 4.26 1.35
N GLN A 532 -19.66 3.68 0.16
CA GLN A 532 -18.54 3.34 -0.72
C GLN A 532 -17.76 4.58 -1.16
N MET A 533 -18.45 5.71 -1.33
CA MET A 533 -17.82 6.97 -1.72
C MET A 533 -17.13 7.64 -0.52
N LYS A 534 -17.72 7.57 0.67
CA LYS A 534 -17.07 7.97 1.94
C LYS A 534 -15.85 7.09 2.26
N ALA A 535 -15.82 5.86 1.78
CA ALA A 535 -14.72 4.94 1.98
C ALA A 535 -13.57 5.11 0.96
N ASN A 536 -13.73 5.95 -0.07
CA ASN A 536 -12.77 6.04 -1.17
C ASN A 536 -11.34 6.35 -0.69
N GLY A 537 -10.38 5.65 -1.28
CA GLY A 537 -8.98 5.72 -0.86
C GLY A 537 -8.71 5.03 0.48
N GLY A 538 -9.70 4.47 1.18
CA GLY A 538 -9.56 3.72 2.42
C GLY A 538 -10.19 2.34 2.32
N VAL A 539 -10.88 1.93 3.38
CA VAL A 539 -11.53 0.61 3.51
C VAL A 539 -13.03 0.77 3.75
N LEU A 540 -13.82 0.02 2.97
CA LEU A 540 -15.23 -0.26 3.26
C LEU A 540 -15.31 -1.66 3.90
N LEU A 541 -15.62 -1.70 5.20
CA LEU A 541 -15.70 -2.93 5.99
C LEU A 541 -17.17 -3.30 6.24
N ILE A 542 -17.59 -4.46 5.73
CA ILE A 542 -18.84 -5.11 6.10
C ILE A 542 -18.51 -6.24 7.08
N ASP A 543 -18.77 -5.99 8.35
CA ASP A 543 -18.50 -6.93 9.44
C ASP A 543 -19.70 -7.86 9.67
N ASP A 544 -19.45 -9.04 10.24
CA ASP A 544 -20.48 -10.04 10.54
C ASP A 544 -21.43 -10.37 9.37
N LEU A 545 -20.89 -10.46 8.16
CA LEU A 545 -21.64 -10.79 6.94
C LEU A 545 -22.42 -12.11 7.12
N GLY A 546 -23.73 -12.05 6.86
CA GLY A 546 -24.68 -13.13 7.09
C GLY A 546 -25.54 -12.97 8.34
N ARG A 547 -25.34 -11.89 9.11
CA ARG A 547 -26.17 -11.54 10.28
C ARG A 547 -27.02 -10.29 10.06
N GLN A 548 -26.99 -9.72 8.86
CA GLN A 548 -27.81 -8.59 8.45
C GLN A 548 -29.24 -9.03 8.09
N ARG A 549 -30.18 -8.08 8.08
CA ARG A 549 -31.52 -8.30 7.50
C ARG A 549 -31.46 -8.57 5.99
N VAL A 550 -30.51 -7.92 5.31
CA VAL A 550 -30.24 -8.09 3.88
C VAL A 550 -29.42 -9.36 3.67
N ALA A 551 -29.77 -10.15 2.65
CA ALA A 551 -29.00 -11.35 2.35
C ALA A 551 -27.59 -10.99 1.81
N PRO A 552 -26.52 -11.70 2.20
CA PRO A 552 -25.15 -11.47 1.72
C PRO A 552 -25.04 -11.40 0.19
N LYS A 553 -25.82 -12.22 -0.51
CA LYS A 553 -25.91 -12.22 -1.97
C LYS A 553 -26.34 -10.85 -2.52
N GLN A 554 -27.37 -10.23 -1.95
CA GLN A 554 -27.87 -8.93 -2.39
C GLN A 554 -26.84 -7.81 -2.19
N ILE A 555 -26.07 -7.87 -1.10
CA ILE A 555 -24.96 -6.94 -0.83
C ILE A 555 -23.90 -7.07 -1.94
N LEU A 556 -23.52 -8.29 -2.30
CA LEU A 556 -22.53 -8.52 -3.34
C LEU A 556 -23.05 -8.20 -4.74
N ASP A 557 -24.32 -8.49 -5.04
CA ASP A 557 -24.94 -8.10 -6.31
C ASP A 557 -24.87 -6.58 -6.54
N ARG A 558 -25.04 -5.81 -5.47
CA ARG A 558 -24.95 -4.35 -5.51
C ARG A 558 -23.53 -3.81 -5.68
N LEU A 559 -22.52 -4.51 -5.14
CA LEU A 559 -21.15 -4.00 -5.06
C LEU A 559 -20.19 -4.58 -6.08
N LEU A 560 -20.36 -5.83 -6.52
CA LEU A 560 -19.33 -6.54 -7.29
C LEU A 560 -19.08 -5.89 -8.66
N VAL A 561 -20.14 -5.52 -9.39
CA VAL A 561 -19.97 -4.87 -10.70
C VAL A 561 -19.33 -3.49 -10.53
N PRO A 562 -19.81 -2.60 -9.62
CA PRO A 562 -19.14 -1.33 -9.38
C PRO A 562 -17.69 -1.45 -8.90
N LEU A 563 -17.37 -2.46 -8.09
CA LEU A 563 -16.01 -2.71 -7.60
C LEU A 563 -15.07 -3.13 -8.75
N GLU A 564 -15.53 -3.98 -9.67
CA GLU A 564 -14.76 -4.42 -10.83
C GLU A 564 -14.54 -3.31 -11.86
N GLN A 565 -15.52 -2.41 -12.00
CA GLN A 565 -15.45 -1.28 -12.93
C GLN A 565 -14.83 -0.03 -12.30
N GLU A 566 -14.59 -0.04 -10.98
CA GLU A 566 -14.16 1.10 -10.17
C GLU A 566 -15.09 2.33 -10.28
N ILE A 567 -16.32 2.11 -10.77
CA ILE A 567 -17.34 3.13 -11.06
C ILE A 567 -18.69 2.58 -10.62
N ASP A 568 -19.45 3.41 -9.90
CA ASP A 568 -20.84 3.14 -9.52
C ASP A 568 -21.78 4.15 -10.16
N TYR A 569 -23.01 3.75 -10.45
CA TYR A 569 -24.02 4.59 -11.10
C TYR A 569 -25.15 4.85 -10.12
N MET A 570 -25.35 6.13 -9.78
CA MET A 570 -26.37 6.54 -8.82
C MET A 570 -27.53 7.23 -9.49
N ASN A 571 -28.75 6.87 -9.06
CA ASN A 571 -29.95 7.60 -9.39
C ASN A 571 -30.18 8.71 -8.36
N LEU A 572 -30.26 9.94 -8.81
CA LEU A 572 -30.52 11.11 -7.98
C LEU A 572 -32.02 11.27 -7.78
N VAL A 573 -32.50 11.06 -6.55
CA VAL A 573 -33.95 11.01 -6.26
C VAL A 573 -34.69 12.32 -6.58
N SER A 574 -34.04 13.48 -6.43
CA SER A 574 -34.70 14.77 -6.67
C SER A 574 -34.79 15.16 -8.14
N SER A 575 -33.87 14.69 -8.99
CA SER A 575 -33.80 15.10 -10.41
C SER A 575 -34.07 13.95 -11.39
N GLY A 576 -34.05 12.69 -10.92
CA GLY A 576 -34.10 11.50 -11.75
C GLY A 576 -32.85 11.26 -12.60
N ARG A 577 -31.83 12.12 -12.48
CA ARG A 577 -30.59 12.00 -13.25
C ARG A 577 -29.75 10.83 -12.74
N LYS A 578 -28.96 10.26 -13.65
CA LYS A 578 -27.90 9.32 -13.30
C LYS A 578 -26.57 10.04 -13.21
N VAL A 579 -25.80 9.72 -12.18
CA VAL A 579 -24.43 10.22 -12.00
C VAL A 579 -23.46 9.06 -11.81
N GLU A 580 -22.32 9.16 -12.47
CA GLU A 580 -21.20 8.24 -12.31
C GLU A 580 -20.30 8.70 -11.18
N ILE A 581 -20.10 7.85 -10.17
CA ILE A 581 -19.22 8.11 -9.04
C ILE A 581 -18.08 7.09 -9.00
N PRO A 582 -16.87 7.46 -8.55
CA PRO A 582 -15.78 6.51 -8.38
C PRO A 582 -16.02 5.61 -7.15
N PHE A 583 -15.69 4.33 -7.27
CA PHE A 583 -15.67 3.36 -6.16
C PHE A 583 -14.28 2.74 -6.03
N TRP A 584 -13.45 3.40 -5.23
CA TRP A 584 -12.00 3.15 -5.10
C TRP A 584 -11.61 2.82 -3.64
N ALA A 585 -12.58 2.38 -2.84
CA ALA A 585 -12.34 1.84 -1.52
C ALA A 585 -11.96 0.35 -1.63
N GLN A 586 -11.06 -0.10 -0.77
CA GLN A 586 -10.82 -1.53 -0.63
C GLN A 586 -11.98 -2.17 0.13
N LEU A 587 -12.67 -3.14 -0.51
CA LEU A 587 -13.75 -3.89 0.13
C LEU A 587 -13.17 -4.95 1.08
N ALA A 588 -13.50 -4.83 2.37
CA ALA A 588 -13.21 -5.84 3.38
C ALA A 588 -14.53 -6.44 3.88
N LEU A 589 -14.62 -7.76 3.88
CA LEU A 589 -15.78 -8.51 4.34
C LEU A 589 -15.33 -9.41 5.48
N SER A 590 -16.07 -9.47 6.58
CA SER A 590 -15.80 -10.42 7.64
C SER A 590 -17.02 -11.26 8.01
N THR A 591 -16.82 -12.53 8.34
CA THR A 591 -17.91 -13.43 8.73
C THR A 591 -17.44 -14.54 9.68
N ASN A 592 -18.36 -15.02 10.49
CA ASN A 592 -18.19 -16.20 11.32
C ASN A 592 -18.55 -17.52 10.61
N LEU A 593 -19.22 -17.43 9.45
CA LEU A 593 -19.68 -18.58 8.68
C LEU A 593 -18.62 -18.99 7.65
N LYS A 594 -18.70 -20.22 7.14
CA LYS A 594 -17.80 -20.63 6.04
C LYS A 594 -18.23 -19.94 4.74
N PRO A 595 -17.29 -19.55 3.87
CA PRO A 595 -17.62 -18.85 2.62
C PRO A 595 -18.66 -19.60 1.76
N GLY A 596 -18.55 -20.94 1.66
CA GLY A 596 -19.48 -21.77 0.90
C GLY A 596 -20.87 -21.94 1.52
N GLU A 597 -21.07 -21.54 2.78
CA GLU A 597 -22.39 -21.50 3.42
C GLU A 597 -23.11 -20.17 3.12
N LEU A 598 -22.37 -19.13 2.75
CA LEU A 598 -22.89 -17.79 2.48
C LEU A 598 -23.16 -17.55 0.99
N LEU A 599 -22.29 -18.10 0.15
CA LEU A 599 -22.17 -17.71 -1.26
C LEU A 599 -21.81 -18.92 -2.12
N ASP A 600 -22.32 -18.94 -3.35
CA ASP A 600 -21.94 -19.94 -4.34
C ASP A 600 -20.52 -19.68 -4.90
N GLU A 601 -20.03 -20.65 -5.69
CA GLU A 601 -18.70 -20.59 -6.26
C GLU A 601 -18.49 -19.39 -7.19
N ALA A 602 -19.53 -18.90 -7.87
CA ALA A 602 -19.42 -17.77 -8.80
C ALA A 602 -19.10 -16.46 -8.07
N TYR A 603 -19.75 -16.19 -6.94
CA TYR A 603 -19.43 -15.02 -6.09
C TYR A 603 -18.05 -15.17 -5.45
N LEU A 604 -17.73 -16.37 -4.94
CA LEU A 604 -16.44 -16.61 -4.30
C LEU A 604 -15.28 -16.40 -5.28
N ARG A 605 -15.43 -16.73 -6.57
CA ARG A 605 -14.39 -16.47 -7.59
C ARG A 605 -14.13 -14.98 -7.81
N ARG A 606 -15.11 -14.10 -7.60
CA ARG A 606 -14.98 -12.64 -7.75
C ARG A 606 -14.37 -11.95 -6.52
N LEU A 607 -14.40 -12.60 -5.36
CA LEU A 607 -13.70 -12.14 -4.15
C LEU A 607 -12.24 -12.58 -4.17
N SER A 608 -11.31 -11.63 -4.28
CA SER A 608 -9.91 -11.93 -4.62
C SER A 608 -9.17 -12.70 -3.53
N TYR A 609 -9.14 -12.17 -2.30
CA TYR A 609 -8.40 -12.78 -1.19
C TYR A 609 -9.35 -13.37 -0.16
N LYS A 610 -9.15 -14.64 0.21
CA LYS A 610 -9.92 -15.34 1.23
C LYS A 610 -8.97 -15.70 2.36
N VAL A 611 -9.11 -15.02 3.49
CA VAL A 611 -8.21 -15.14 4.64
C VAL A 611 -8.94 -15.89 5.75
N LEU A 612 -8.52 -17.13 5.98
CA LEU A 612 -8.97 -17.90 7.14
C LEU A 612 -8.27 -17.36 8.38
N MET A 613 -9.05 -17.06 9.42
CA MET A 613 -8.57 -16.78 10.77
C MET A 613 -8.75 -18.03 11.63
N PRO A 614 -7.75 -18.93 11.68
CA PRO A 614 -7.86 -20.17 12.41
C PRO A 614 -7.84 -19.94 13.93
N ASP A 615 -8.14 -21.00 14.66
CA ASP A 615 -7.92 -21.03 16.10
C ASP A 615 -6.42 -20.90 16.42
N PRO A 616 -6.06 -20.17 17.50
CA PRO A 616 -4.67 -20.04 17.89
C PRO A 616 -4.09 -21.39 18.32
N THR A 617 -2.80 -21.61 18.08
CA THR A 617 -2.06 -22.69 18.74
C THR A 617 -1.93 -22.41 20.24
N TRP A 618 -1.61 -23.43 21.04
CA TRP A 618 -1.38 -23.24 22.47
C TRP A 618 -0.29 -22.19 22.76
N ASP A 619 0.79 -22.19 21.97
CA ASP A 619 1.86 -21.20 22.12
C ASP A 619 1.40 -19.78 21.80
N MET A 620 0.57 -19.61 20.76
CA MET A 620 -0.08 -18.32 20.46
C MET A 620 -1.00 -17.91 21.61
N TRP A 621 -1.82 -18.83 22.10
CA TRP A 621 -2.73 -18.61 23.22
C TRP A 621 -1.98 -18.11 24.45
N GLY A 622 -0.86 -18.76 24.81
CA GLY A 622 0.01 -18.36 25.91
C GLY A 622 0.60 -16.96 25.74
N ARG A 623 1.02 -16.58 24.53
CA ARG A 623 1.49 -15.21 24.26
C ARG A 623 0.39 -14.16 24.39
N ILE A 624 -0.83 -14.47 23.94
CA ILE A 624 -1.99 -13.59 24.15
C ILE A 624 -2.28 -13.45 25.64
N PHE A 625 -2.30 -14.57 26.38
CA PHE A 625 -2.53 -14.61 27.82
C PHE A 625 -1.53 -13.73 28.56
N GLU A 626 -0.24 -13.88 28.28
CA GLU A 626 0.80 -13.14 28.99
C GLU A 626 0.70 -11.63 28.75
N ARG A 627 0.45 -11.23 27.50
CA ARG A 627 0.22 -9.81 27.16
C ARG A 627 -0.99 -9.22 27.89
N GLU A 628 -2.10 -9.97 27.98
CA GLU A 628 -3.30 -9.50 28.69
C GLU A 628 -3.11 -9.52 30.21
N ARG A 629 -2.34 -10.47 30.76
CA ARG A 629 -1.94 -10.52 32.18
C ARG A 629 -1.16 -9.26 32.55
N GLU A 630 -0.17 -8.90 31.75
CA GLU A 630 0.61 -7.67 31.93
C GLU A 630 -0.27 -6.42 31.86
N ARG A 631 -1.17 -6.35 30.86
CA ARG A 631 -2.13 -5.25 30.72
C ARG A 631 -3.00 -5.08 31.97
N LEU A 632 -3.42 -6.18 32.59
CA LEU A 632 -4.26 -6.19 33.79
C LEU A 632 -3.45 -6.15 35.09
N THR A 633 -2.11 -6.07 35.02
CA THR A 633 -1.21 -6.00 36.19
C THR A 633 -1.36 -7.19 37.15
N ILE A 634 -1.70 -8.37 36.64
CA ILE A 634 -1.89 -9.60 37.44
C ILE A 634 -0.51 -10.25 37.66
N PRO A 635 -0.08 -10.62 38.87
CA PRO A 635 1.23 -11.25 39.09
C PRO A 635 1.43 -12.57 38.29
N PRO A 636 2.64 -12.87 37.80
CA PRO A 636 2.90 -14.10 37.05
C PRO A 636 2.86 -15.34 37.95
N ASN A 637 2.36 -16.45 37.41
CA ASN A 637 2.44 -17.78 38.04
C ASN A 637 2.79 -18.82 36.97
N PRO A 638 3.97 -19.48 37.05
CA PRO A 638 4.41 -20.46 36.05
C PRO A 638 3.45 -21.65 35.88
N ALA A 639 2.73 -22.05 36.93
CA ALA A 639 1.83 -23.20 36.88
C ALA A 639 0.44 -22.90 36.29
N ALA A 640 0.08 -21.61 36.16
CA ALA A 640 -1.27 -21.22 35.77
C ALA A 640 -1.65 -21.68 34.36
N LEU A 641 -0.71 -21.60 33.40
CA LEU A 641 -0.98 -22.04 32.03
C LEU A 641 -1.27 -23.55 31.96
N ASP A 642 -0.56 -24.37 32.72
CA ASP A 642 -0.77 -25.83 32.73
C ASP A 642 -2.13 -26.19 33.34
N TRP A 643 -2.53 -25.51 34.42
CA TRP A 643 -3.88 -25.67 34.98
C TRP A 643 -4.95 -25.28 33.97
N ILE A 644 -4.82 -24.12 33.33
CA ILE A 644 -5.76 -23.66 32.31
C ILE A 644 -5.82 -24.65 31.14
N ARG A 645 -4.67 -25.18 30.69
CA ARG A 645 -4.61 -26.18 29.63
C ARG A 645 -5.42 -27.42 29.97
N SER A 646 -5.29 -27.90 31.21
CA SER A 646 -6.03 -29.08 31.68
C SER A 646 -7.55 -28.86 31.71
N MET A 647 -8.01 -27.62 31.94
CA MET A 647 -9.43 -27.27 31.99
C MET A 647 -10.12 -27.22 30.62
N TYR A 648 -9.37 -27.05 29.53
CA TYR A 648 -9.96 -26.98 28.19
C TYR A 648 -10.67 -28.27 27.77
N GLY A 649 -10.20 -29.45 28.21
CA GLY A 649 -10.90 -30.72 27.97
C GLY A 649 -11.26 -30.99 26.50
N GLY A 650 -10.44 -30.55 25.54
CA GLY A 650 -10.70 -30.70 24.10
C GLY A 650 -11.56 -29.60 23.46
N ARG A 651 -12.00 -28.59 24.22
CA ARG A 651 -12.67 -27.40 23.67
C ARG A 651 -11.75 -26.65 22.70
N PRO A 652 -12.29 -26.07 21.61
CA PRO A 652 -11.49 -25.25 20.70
C PRO A 652 -10.86 -24.06 21.42
N LEU A 653 -9.57 -23.81 21.15
CA LEU A 653 -8.91 -22.59 21.59
C LEU A 653 -9.48 -21.41 20.78
N ARG A 654 -9.79 -20.30 21.42
CA ARG A 654 -10.14 -19.05 20.73
C ARG A 654 -9.24 -17.91 21.19
N GLY A 655 -8.97 -16.97 20.29
CA GLY A 655 -8.08 -15.83 20.56
C GLY A 655 -8.57 -14.89 21.67
N ASN A 656 -9.87 -14.82 21.94
CA ASN A 656 -10.47 -14.00 22.99
C ASN A 656 -10.44 -14.65 24.37
N HIS A 657 -10.43 -16.00 24.46
CA HIS A 657 -10.50 -16.72 25.72
C HIS A 657 -9.47 -16.25 26.78
N PRO A 658 -8.18 -15.96 26.46
CA PRO A 658 -7.24 -15.48 27.47
C PRO A 658 -7.68 -14.17 28.11
N ARG A 659 -8.14 -13.22 27.30
CA ARG A 659 -8.64 -11.92 27.79
C ARG A 659 -9.86 -12.12 28.65
N ASP A 660 -10.86 -12.83 28.11
CA ASP A 660 -12.14 -13.01 28.79
C ASP A 660 -11.94 -13.72 30.14
N LEU A 661 -11.07 -14.74 30.18
CA LEU A 661 -10.73 -15.46 31.41
C LEU A 661 -10.07 -14.54 32.45
N LEU A 662 -9.09 -13.74 32.05
CA LEU A 662 -8.39 -12.83 32.96
C LEU A 662 -9.30 -11.69 33.44
N GLU A 663 -10.17 -11.17 32.58
CA GLU A 663 -11.16 -10.17 32.96
C GLU A 663 -12.19 -10.75 33.94
N ARG A 664 -12.68 -11.97 33.70
CA ARG A 664 -13.54 -12.67 34.68
C ARG A 664 -12.80 -12.92 36.00
N LEU A 665 -11.51 -13.24 35.97
CA LEU A 665 -10.71 -13.42 37.18
C LEU A 665 -10.62 -12.13 37.99
N VAL A 666 -10.41 -10.98 37.34
CA VAL A 666 -10.40 -9.67 38.01
C VAL A 666 -11.76 -9.38 38.64
N ASP A 667 -12.86 -9.62 37.91
CA ASP A 667 -14.21 -9.42 38.43
C ASP A 667 -14.50 -10.29 39.66
N VAL A 668 -14.17 -11.59 39.60
CA VAL A 668 -14.34 -12.52 40.72
C VAL A 668 -13.49 -12.12 41.93
N SER A 669 -12.25 -11.68 41.70
CA SER A 669 -11.35 -11.23 42.77
C SER A 669 -11.90 -10.00 43.47
N SER A 670 -12.38 -9.02 42.68
CA SER A 670 -13.01 -7.80 43.17
C SER A 670 -14.27 -8.11 44.00
N ALA A 671 -15.14 -8.99 43.51
CA ALA A 671 -16.35 -9.41 44.23
C ALA A 671 -16.06 -10.10 45.58
N ARG A 672 -14.88 -10.73 45.70
CA ARG A 672 -14.41 -11.38 46.93
C ARG A 672 -13.57 -10.46 47.83
N GLY A 673 -13.36 -9.20 47.44
CA GLY A 673 -12.55 -8.25 48.19
C GLY A 673 -11.06 -8.61 48.24
N GLN A 674 -10.56 -9.39 47.28
CA GLN A 674 -9.17 -9.84 47.23
C GLN A 674 -8.44 -9.34 45.98
N ARG A 675 -7.11 -9.31 46.04
CA ARG A 675 -6.27 -8.91 44.91
C ARG A 675 -6.34 -9.96 43.81
N ALA A 676 -6.40 -9.52 42.55
CA ALA A 676 -6.33 -10.42 41.40
C ALA A 676 -4.95 -11.12 41.32
N GLU A 677 -4.97 -12.44 41.36
CA GLU A 677 -3.80 -13.30 41.25
C GLU A 677 -4.14 -14.60 40.51
N LEU A 678 -3.15 -15.21 39.89
CA LEU A 678 -3.29 -16.49 39.18
C LEU A 678 -3.28 -17.68 40.16
N SER A 679 -4.20 -17.71 41.12
CA SER A 679 -4.41 -18.85 42.02
C SER A 679 -5.38 -19.87 41.42
N GLN A 680 -5.21 -21.14 41.75
CA GLN A 680 -6.05 -22.22 41.19
C GLN A 680 -7.55 -21.98 41.45
N GLU A 681 -7.90 -21.49 42.64
CA GLU A 681 -9.28 -21.18 43.03
C GLU A 681 -9.89 -20.06 42.19
N LEU A 682 -9.16 -18.95 42.01
CA LEU A 682 -9.64 -17.81 41.23
C LEU A 682 -9.76 -18.13 39.75
N VAL A 683 -8.78 -18.85 39.18
CA VAL A 683 -8.83 -19.27 37.78
C VAL A 683 -10.00 -20.24 37.56
N GLN A 684 -10.25 -21.17 38.48
CA GLN A 684 -11.40 -22.08 38.40
C GLN A 684 -12.74 -21.34 38.48
N ALA A 685 -12.87 -20.38 39.40
CA ALA A 685 -14.08 -19.58 39.54
C ALA A 685 -14.35 -18.71 38.29
N ALA A 686 -13.29 -18.10 37.73
CA ALA A 686 -13.37 -17.36 36.47
C ALA A 686 -13.78 -18.26 35.32
N TRP A 687 -13.21 -19.46 35.24
CA TRP A 687 -13.52 -20.47 34.22
C TRP A 687 -14.99 -20.89 34.26
N GLN A 688 -15.52 -21.22 35.44
CA GLN A 688 -16.92 -21.61 35.63
C GLN A 688 -17.91 -20.49 35.29
N THR A 689 -17.50 -19.23 35.44
CA THR A 689 -18.30 -18.06 35.06
C THR A 689 -18.29 -17.85 33.55
N LEU A 690 -17.14 -18.06 32.91
CA LEU A 690 -16.97 -17.82 31.48
C LEU A 690 -17.58 -18.94 30.62
N PHE A 691 -17.50 -20.18 31.10
CA PHE A 691 -17.85 -21.36 30.34
C PHE A 691 -18.98 -22.14 31.02
N ILE A 692 -20.06 -22.38 30.28
CA ILE A 692 -21.14 -23.26 30.73
C ILE A 692 -20.56 -24.67 30.96
N ALA A 693 -20.92 -25.26 32.10
CA ALA A 693 -20.61 -26.66 32.40
C ALA A 693 -21.31 -27.55 31.36
N GLY A 694 -20.53 -28.43 30.73
CA GLY A 694 -21.04 -29.40 29.76
C GLY A 694 -21.65 -30.60 30.46
#